data_AF-B8GIL3-F1
#
_entry.id   AF-B8GIL3-F1
#
_cell.length_a   1.000
_cell.length_b   1.000
_cell.length_c   1.000
_cell.angle_alpha   90.00
_cell.angle_beta   90.00
_cell.angle_gamma   90.00
#
_symmetry.space_group_name_H-M   'P 1'
#
loop_
_entity.id
_entity.type
_entity.pdbx_description
1 polymer ?
#
loop_
_entity_poly.entity_id
_entity_poly.type
_entity_poly.pdbx_seq_one_letter_code
_entity_poly.pdbx_strand_id
1 'polypeptide(L)'
;MFREPPVKKVLYWCTHCNVPLLARSCACGRDGEELPLLQPYDLRPALRADAELIRDLVSARFGDVTIPTILLLNKTGGMDRNDLVIANGARFGWLVFDPVDRQYRFDIAPESLSWVVPMVTKGIVDLSTAADPATLAGRRLGGKKVEVTTDEPEGTVIVKYRQRYGTGVLREGTIRVKELSPFEAKTFENPDWQEAVHQNRLHLKNLERFAVRTIKQHMHDRPTINVSFSGGKDSTAALALARRAGVTDAFFINTGLEFPETVDFVREQGVEVIDSGGDFWASVSKAGPPGKDNRWCCKSLKLHPLKRFLAKTGPCVTVQGNRWYESWNRAGLEETSQNPNNPLQLNISPIRNWRAIEVFFYLWWRKVPFNSLYEEGFERLGCYLCPAMLEAEGELIKRTHPDYEARWQNFLAAWAAQKGFPEEYATWGLWRWRELPPKMSEICREHGLAVTEKGTLATGPARPVPVPVQVSEPVLEAPPKEQPEPVQQKLAGRQTEEQPDPFSEYRKDFPLPAGLTYLDSAGTSISPTPVLDAMMQYDQTYRANVGRGVHRLTQVATQRYWHAHKKVARFIGAEEQGEVVFTKNATEAIAMVAYGLGFCPKERVVTTILEHHSNLLPWMRLAEKQQIGDLTIVPIGEDLLLDMNALEEAITDTTRLVTVTQASNVIGTIVPVKEIAKICHDHGALLLVDAAQSVPHMPVDVSDLNCDFLAFSGHKMLGPTGTGVLWMKESILEPLLLGGGAVSSVTGTGYTLAEGYARYEAGTPPIGAGIGLGAAVDYLEKVGMEKVRSHETALTTRMIDGLRRIDGVTVYAPQNPADRIGVVSFNVAGFDPHTVATYLDEHAEVLVRSGHHCCIPLMEHLGIPDGTVRASLHLYSNSTEVDTLLAAVGEIAGGV
;
A
#
# COMPACT_ATOMS: atom_id res chain seq x y z
N MET A 1 2.70 -29.12 -3.50
CA MET A 1 3.48 -29.46 -4.70
C MET A 1 3.74 -28.16 -5.46
N PHE A 2 4.92 -27.54 -5.29
CA PHE A 2 5.24 -26.29 -5.99
C PHE A 2 5.44 -26.61 -7.47
N ARG A 3 4.57 -26.12 -8.35
CA ARG A 3 4.80 -26.17 -9.81
C ARG A 3 6.06 -25.36 -10.09
N GLU A 4 7.11 -26.00 -10.61
CA GLU A 4 8.28 -25.29 -11.11
C GLU A 4 7.78 -24.29 -12.17
N PRO A 5 8.08 -22.98 -12.07
CA PRO A 5 7.49 -22.03 -12.98
C PRO A 5 8.09 -22.19 -14.38
N PRO A 6 7.48 -21.66 -15.45
CA PRO A 6 7.93 -21.87 -16.83
C PRO A 6 9.19 -21.03 -17.16
N VAL A 7 10.37 -21.42 -16.64
CA VAL A 7 11.64 -20.65 -16.81
C VAL A 7 12.23 -20.87 -18.20
N LYS A 8 12.78 -19.81 -18.80
CA LYS A 8 13.61 -19.90 -20.01
C LYS A 8 15.02 -20.32 -19.63
N LYS A 9 15.30 -21.63 -19.68
CA LYS A 9 16.59 -22.22 -19.29
C LYS A 9 17.67 -22.15 -20.39
N VAL A 10 17.29 -21.78 -21.61
CA VAL A 10 18.17 -21.76 -22.79
C VAL A 10 18.15 -20.40 -23.49
N LEU A 11 19.30 -20.05 -24.07
CA LEU A 11 19.45 -19.03 -25.10
C LEU A 11 19.59 -19.75 -26.44
N TYR A 12 19.00 -19.21 -27.51
CA TYR A 12 19.27 -19.69 -28.87
C TYR A 12 20.32 -18.79 -29.52
N TRP A 13 21.21 -19.34 -30.35
CA TRP A 13 22.21 -18.57 -31.08
C TRP A 13 22.19 -18.91 -32.57
N CYS A 14 22.02 -17.91 -33.44
CA CYS A 14 22.11 -18.14 -34.88
C CYS A 14 23.59 -18.23 -35.27
N THR A 15 24.09 -19.42 -35.59
CA THR A 15 25.49 -19.58 -36.04
C THR A 15 25.77 -18.96 -37.40
N HIS A 16 24.73 -18.70 -38.21
CA HIS A 16 24.90 -18.05 -39.51
C HIS A 16 25.02 -16.53 -39.40
N CYS A 17 24.09 -15.87 -38.69
CA CYS A 17 24.12 -14.41 -38.50
C CYS A 17 25.01 -14.00 -37.32
N ASN A 18 25.51 -14.96 -36.54
CA ASN A 18 26.24 -14.79 -35.30
C ASN A 18 25.57 -13.86 -34.26
N VAL A 19 24.25 -13.99 -34.08
CA VAL A 19 23.48 -13.19 -33.12
C VAL A 19 22.68 -14.06 -32.14
N PRO A 20 22.42 -13.57 -30.91
CA PRO A 20 21.52 -14.22 -29.98
C PRO A 20 20.08 -14.12 -30.46
N LEU A 21 19.30 -15.18 -30.19
CA LEU A 21 17.89 -15.26 -30.52
C LEU A 21 17.05 -15.44 -29.24
N LEU A 22 15.98 -14.66 -29.16
CA LEU A 22 14.98 -14.70 -28.09
C LEU A 22 14.01 -15.89 -28.26
N ALA A 23 13.96 -16.47 -29.45
CA ALA A 23 13.21 -17.67 -29.81
C ALA A 23 14.08 -18.57 -30.71
N ARG A 24 13.59 -19.78 -31.00
CA ARG A 24 14.34 -20.79 -31.75
C ARG A 24 14.75 -20.35 -33.15
N SER A 25 13.92 -19.60 -33.87
CA SER A 25 14.15 -19.29 -35.29
C SER A 25 14.62 -17.85 -35.52
N CYS A 26 15.60 -17.70 -36.41
CA CYS A 26 16.15 -16.43 -36.87
C CYS A 26 15.35 -15.87 -38.05
N ALA A 27 15.34 -14.55 -38.26
CA ALA A 27 14.68 -13.96 -39.43
C ALA A 27 15.38 -14.32 -40.75
N CYS A 28 16.64 -14.77 -40.71
CA CYS A 28 17.36 -15.36 -41.85
C CYS A 28 16.83 -16.75 -42.28
N GLY A 29 15.84 -17.31 -41.56
CA GLY A 29 15.21 -18.60 -41.86
C GLY A 29 15.90 -19.84 -41.29
N ARG A 30 16.99 -19.69 -40.51
CA ARG A 30 17.65 -20.80 -39.81
C ARG A 30 17.22 -20.88 -38.35
N ASP A 31 17.21 -22.09 -37.81
CA ASP A 31 17.08 -22.31 -36.36
C ASP A 31 18.43 -22.05 -35.67
N GLY A 32 18.37 -21.49 -34.46
CA GLY A 32 19.53 -21.28 -33.60
C GLY A 32 19.90 -22.52 -32.79
N GLU A 33 21.17 -22.61 -32.43
CA GLU A 33 21.69 -23.63 -31.53
C GLU A 33 21.34 -23.29 -30.08
N GLU A 34 21.04 -24.32 -29.28
CA GLU A 34 20.70 -24.15 -27.86
C GLU A 34 21.96 -24.00 -27.01
N LEU A 35 22.00 -22.91 -26.24
CA LEU A 35 23.01 -22.64 -25.23
C LEU A 35 22.35 -22.65 -23.84
N PRO A 36 22.64 -23.67 -22.99
CA PRO A 36 22.11 -23.72 -21.63
C PRO A 36 22.62 -22.57 -20.77
N LEU A 37 21.69 -21.88 -20.12
CA LEU A 37 21.98 -20.79 -19.19
C LEU A 37 22.17 -21.31 -17.76
N LEU A 38 22.94 -20.58 -16.96
CA LEU A 38 23.13 -20.83 -15.53
C LEU A 38 22.08 -20.09 -14.71
N GLN A 39 21.71 -20.65 -13.54
CA GLN A 39 20.76 -20.03 -12.62
C GLN A 39 21.27 -18.68 -12.10
N PRO A 40 20.41 -17.63 -12.02
CA PRO A 40 18.94 -17.68 -12.12
C PRO A 40 18.37 -17.57 -13.54
N TYR A 41 19.19 -17.77 -14.58
CA TYR A 41 18.82 -17.72 -16.00
C TYR A 41 18.49 -16.31 -16.53
N ASP A 42 18.75 -15.25 -15.76
CA ASP A 42 18.70 -13.89 -16.32
C ASP A 42 19.92 -13.64 -17.20
N LEU A 43 19.69 -12.86 -18.25
CA LEU A 43 20.66 -12.58 -19.30
C LEU A 43 20.50 -11.13 -19.70
N ARG A 44 21.58 -10.36 -19.75
CA ARG A 44 21.58 -8.96 -20.21
C ARG A 44 22.71 -8.71 -21.21
N PRO A 45 22.60 -7.72 -22.11
CA PRO A 45 23.75 -7.23 -22.86
C PRO A 45 24.82 -6.67 -21.90
N ALA A 46 26.09 -6.88 -22.25
CA ALA A 46 27.17 -6.05 -21.73
C ALA A 46 27.09 -4.71 -22.46
N LEU A 47 26.70 -3.67 -21.72
CA LEU A 47 26.65 -2.31 -22.24
C LEU A 47 28.06 -1.71 -22.26
N ARG A 48 28.20 -0.46 -22.70
CA ARG A 48 29.51 0.15 -22.99
C ARG A 48 30.57 -0.10 -21.91
N ALA A 49 30.31 0.31 -20.66
CA ALA A 49 31.29 0.16 -19.57
C ALA A 49 31.60 -1.32 -19.24
N ASP A 50 30.63 -2.22 -19.33
CA ASP A 50 30.87 -3.66 -19.10
C ASP A 50 31.75 -4.26 -20.20
N ALA A 51 31.48 -3.89 -21.46
CA ALA A 51 32.24 -4.37 -22.62
C ALA A 51 33.68 -3.82 -22.61
N GLU A 52 33.86 -2.55 -22.24
CA GLU A 52 35.16 -1.92 -22.03
C GLU A 52 35.93 -2.63 -20.92
N LEU A 53 35.31 -2.87 -19.75
CA LEU A 53 35.94 -3.60 -18.65
C LEU A 53 36.39 -5.00 -19.06
N ILE A 54 35.55 -5.76 -19.76
CA ILE A 54 35.90 -7.11 -20.24
C ILE A 54 37.07 -7.03 -21.22
N ARG A 55 37.04 -6.07 -22.15
CA ARG A 55 38.13 -5.86 -23.12
C ARG A 55 39.43 -5.53 -22.42
N ASP A 56 39.41 -4.66 -21.43
CA ASP A 56 40.60 -4.25 -20.68
C ASP A 56 41.18 -5.42 -19.89
N LEU A 57 40.34 -6.19 -19.18
CA LEU A 57 40.79 -7.37 -18.41
C LEU A 57 41.37 -8.46 -19.31
N VAL A 58 40.71 -8.76 -20.43
CA VAL A 58 41.20 -9.75 -21.40
C VAL A 58 42.49 -9.26 -22.03
N SER A 59 42.58 -7.99 -22.40
CA SER A 59 43.77 -7.43 -23.04
C SER A 59 44.96 -7.38 -22.09
N ALA A 60 44.71 -6.99 -20.84
CA ALA A 60 45.70 -6.99 -19.78
C ALA A 60 46.29 -8.38 -19.55
N ARG A 61 45.49 -9.45 -19.66
CA ARG A 61 45.94 -10.82 -19.42
C ARG A 61 46.50 -11.54 -20.65
N PHE A 62 45.91 -11.35 -21.83
CA PHE A 62 46.17 -12.18 -23.02
C PHE A 62 46.72 -11.40 -24.22
N GLY A 63 46.85 -10.07 -24.14
CA GLY A 63 47.28 -9.23 -25.26
C GLY A 63 46.12 -8.77 -26.13
N ASP A 64 46.40 -8.29 -27.34
CA ASP A 64 45.40 -7.65 -28.22
C ASP A 64 44.41 -8.68 -28.84
N VAL A 65 43.50 -9.19 -28.01
CA VAL A 65 42.44 -10.10 -28.42
C VAL A 65 41.23 -9.28 -28.85
N THR A 66 40.81 -9.45 -30.11
CA THR A 66 39.59 -8.80 -30.60
C THR A 66 38.36 -9.40 -29.92
N ILE A 67 37.68 -8.59 -29.10
CA ILE A 67 36.45 -8.97 -28.40
C ILE A 67 35.23 -8.66 -29.29
N PRO A 68 34.30 -9.62 -29.50
CA PRO A 68 33.08 -9.38 -30.27
C PRO A 68 32.23 -8.24 -29.71
N THR A 69 31.50 -7.55 -30.58
CA THR A 69 30.59 -6.45 -30.20
C THR A 69 29.42 -6.95 -29.36
N ILE A 70 28.87 -8.12 -29.70
CA ILE A 70 27.77 -8.74 -28.97
C ILE A 70 28.34 -9.59 -27.85
N LEU A 71 28.24 -9.05 -26.63
CA LEU A 71 28.55 -9.73 -25.39
C LEU A 71 27.30 -9.82 -24.52
N LEU A 72 27.07 -10.98 -23.94
CA LEU A 72 25.97 -11.20 -23.01
C LEU A 72 26.51 -11.62 -21.64
N LEU A 73 25.86 -11.12 -20.60
CA LEU A 73 26.16 -11.42 -19.21
C LEU A 73 25.01 -12.26 -18.66
N ASN A 74 25.28 -13.54 -18.45
CA ASN A 74 24.40 -14.45 -17.75
C ASN A 74 24.76 -14.43 -16.26
N LYS A 75 23.86 -13.84 -15.47
CA LYS A 75 24.02 -13.71 -14.02
C LYS A 75 24.14 -15.09 -13.38
N THR A 76 25.07 -15.24 -12.43
CA THR A 76 25.21 -16.45 -11.63
C THR A 76 25.22 -16.15 -10.14
N GLY A 77 24.88 -17.15 -9.31
CA GLY A 77 24.99 -17.02 -7.86
C GLY A 77 26.46 -16.95 -7.40
N GLY A 78 26.81 -15.94 -6.59
CA GLY A 78 28.18 -15.67 -6.18
C GLY A 78 28.28 -14.89 -4.87
N MET A 79 29.51 -14.49 -4.53
CA MET A 79 29.84 -13.66 -3.36
C MET A 79 29.31 -12.24 -3.55
N ASP A 80 29.58 -11.67 -4.73
CA ASP A 80 29.01 -10.40 -5.22
C ASP A 80 28.74 -10.52 -6.73
N ARG A 81 29.42 -9.75 -7.59
CA ARG A 81 29.30 -9.89 -9.06
C ARG A 81 30.03 -11.13 -9.58
N ASN A 82 29.31 -12.00 -10.28
CA ASN A 82 29.84 -13.19 -10.95
C ASN A 82 28.99 -13.51 -12.20
N ASP A 83 29.43 -13.05 -13.36
CA ASP A 83 28.70 -13.17 -14.61
C ASP A 83 29.39 -14.12 -15.59
N LEU A 84 28.65 -15.09 -16.13
CA LEU A 84 29.07 -15.84 -17.31
C LEU A 84 28.93 -14.95 -18.53
N VAL A 85 30.07 -14.62 -19.13
CA VAL A 85 30.15 -13.88 -20.38
C VAL A 85 29.98 -14.86 -21.54
N ILE A 86 29.05 -14.56 -22.43
CA ILE A 86 28.73 -15.35 -23.63
C ILE A 86 29.05 -14.49 -24.84
N ALA A 87 29.78 -15.08 -25.79
CA ALA A 87 30.14 -14.46 -27.07
C ALA A 87 30.23 -15.55 -28.15
N ASN A 88 29.88 -15.22 -29.39
CA ASN A 88 29.94 -16.15 -30.53
C ASN A 88 29.23 -17.50 -30.28
N GLY A 89 28.10 -17.49 -29.56
CA GLY A 89 27.31 -18.69 -29.27
C GLY A 89 27.93 -19.64 -28.25
N ALA A 90 29.02 -19.24 -27.58
CA ALA A 90 29.74 -20.05 -26.63
C ALA A 90 30.02 -19.29 -25.32
N ARG A 91 30.42 -20.03 -24.29
CA ARG A 91 30.93 -19.45 -23.05
C ARG A 91 32.28 -18.79 -23.33
N PHE A 92 32.36 -17.48 -23.12
CA PHE A 92 33.58 -16.72 -23.27
C PHE A 92 34.45 -16.80 -22.01
N GLY A 93 33.85 -16.59 -20.85
CA GLY A 93 34.55 -16.60 -19.56
C GLY A 93 33.67 -16.13 -18.43
N TRP A 94 34.25 -15.94 -17.25
CA TRP A 94 33.58 -15.37 -16.08
C TRP A 94 34.15 -14.01 -15.72
N LEU A 95 33.28 -13.01 -15.63
CA LEU A 95 33.60 -11.71 -15.04
C LEU A 95 33.27 -11.77 -13.56
N VAL A 96 34.29 -11.66 -12.71
CA VAL A 96 34.17 -11.80 -11.25
C VAL A 96 34.68 -10.55 -10.57
N PHE A 97 33.93 -10.05 -9.59
CA PHE A 97 34.40 -9.03 -8.65
C PHE A 97 34.77 -9.68 -7.32
N ASP A 98 35.99 -9.42 -6.85
CA ASP A 98 36.43 -9.85 -5.53
C ASP A 98 36.09 -8.78 -4.48
N PRO A 99 35.21 -9.06 -3.50
CA PRO A 99 34.80 -8.08 -2.49
C PRO A 99 35.90 -7.76 -1.46
N VAL A 100 36.93 -8.60 -1.34
CA VAL A 100 38.05 -8.38 -0.40
C VAL A 100 39.09 -7.46 -1.04
N ASP A 101 39.58 -7.85 -2.21
CA ASP A 101 40.61 -7.07 -2.93
C ASP A 101 40.03 -5.88 -3.71
N ARG A 102 38.69 -5.83 -3.85
CA ARG A 102 37.93 -4.82 -4.59
C ARG A 102 38.37 -4.70 -6.06
N GLN A 103 38.75 -5.83 -6.67
CA GLN A 103 39.22 -5.89 -8.05
C GLN A 103 38.34 -6.81 -8.92
N TYR A 104 38.24 -6.46 -10.19
CA TYR A 104 37.66 -7.32 -11.19
C TYR A 104 38.70 -8.25 -11.79
N ARG A 105 38.28 -9.47 -12.12
CA ARG A 105 39.05 -10.39 -12.96
C ARG A 105 38.18 -11.06 -14.01
N PHE A 106 38.84 -11.52 -15.07
CA PHE A 106 38.20 -12.28 -16.13
C PHE A 106 38.83 -13.67 -16.26
N ASP A 107 38.04 -14.70 -16.01
CA ASP A 107 38.46 -16.10 -16.10
C ASP A 107 37.98 -16.71 -17.42
N ILE A 108 38.87 -16.84 -18.41
CA ILE A 108 38.53 -17.36 -19.75
C ILE A 108 38.01 -18.81 -19.69
N ALA A 109 37.03 -19.13 -20.54
CA ALA A 109 36.43 -20.46 -20.65
C ALA A 109 37.03 -21.27 -21.83
N PRO A 110 37.19 -22.60 -21.70
CA PRO A 110 37.74 -23.46 -22.76
C PRO A 110 37.05 -23.32 -24.12
N GLU A 111 35.73 -23.10 -24.14
CA GLU A 111 34.93 -23.02 -25.35
C GLU A 111 35.33 -21.84 -26.26
N SER A 112 35.87 -20.77 -25.67
CA SER A 112 36.32 -19.58 -26.39
C SER A 112 37.69 -19.72 -27.04
N LEU A 113 38.50 -20.71 -26.62
CA LEU A 113 39.88 -20.83 -27.06
C LEU A 113 39.99 -21.01 -28.58
N SER A 114 38.99 -21.62 -29.21
CA SER A 114 38.91 -21.81 -30.67
C SER A 114 39.05 -20.51 -31.46
N TRP A 115 38.60 -19.37 -30.94
CA TRP A 115 38.75 -18.07 -31.61
C TRP A 115 39.69 -17.12 -30.87
N VAL A 116 39.94 -17.32 -29.58
CA VAL A 116 40.85 -16.46 -28.80
C VAL A 116 42.32 -16.79 -29.09
N VAL A 117 42.72 -18.07 -29.01
CA VAL A 117 44.13 -18.51 -29.10
C VAL A 117 44.88 -17.97 -30.33
N PRO A 118 44.29 -17.88 -31.54
CA PRO A 118 44.97 -17.30 -32.70
C PRO A 118 45.45 -15.85 -32.52
N MET A 119 44.91 -15.10 -31.56
CA MET A 119 45.20 -13.68 -31.32
C MET A 119 46.01 -13.43 -30.05
N VAL A 120 46.20 -14.45 -29.21
CA VAL A 120 46.84 -14.29 -27.90
C VAL A 120 48.34 -14.09 -28.05
N THR A 121 48.88 -13.08 -27.36
CA THR A 121 50.33 -12.77 -27.37
C THR A 121 51.04 -13.01 -26.04
N LYS A 122 50.29 -13.23 -24.94
CA LYS A 122 50.80 -13.52 -23.59
C LYS A 122 49.77 -14.32 -22.77
N GLY A 123 50.12 -14.84 -21.59
CA GLY A 123 49.19 -15.60 -20.76
C GLY A 123 49.00 -17.06 -21.19
N ILE A 124 49.91 -17.59 -22.02
CA ILE A 124 49.94 -19.02 -22.43
C ILE A 124 51.11 -19.70 -21.73
N VAL A 125 50.83 -20.79 -21.00
CA VAL A 125 51.86 -21.66 -20.42
C VAL A 125 51.89 -22.99 -21.15
N ASP A 126 53.03 -23.28 -21.79
CA ASP A 126 53.25 -24.55 -22.48
C ASP A 126 53.77 -25.61 -21.50
N LEU A 127 52.94 -26.61 -21.16
CA LEU A 127 53.31 -27.65 -20.19
C LEU A 127 54.44 -28.55 -20.69
N SER A 128 54.83 -28.48 -21.96
CA SER A 128 56.01 -29.21 -22.45
C SER A 128 57.33 -28.69 -21.86
N THR A 129 57.34 -27.52 -21.23
CA THR A 129 58.50 -26.95 -20.53
C THR A 129 58.52 -27.24 -19.03
N ALA A 130 57.60 -28.07 -18.51
CA ALA A 130 57.55 -28.43 -17.10
C ALA A 130 58.77 -29.27 -16.66
N ALA A 131 59.17 -29.13 -15.39
CA ALA A 131 60.44 -29.64 -14.85
C ALA A 131 60.62 -31.18 -14.89
N ASP A 132 59.57 -31.96 -15.20
CA ASP A 132 59.69 -33.41 -15.45
C ASP A 132 58.70 -33.94 -16.52
N PRO A 133 59.14 -34.13 -17.78
CA PRO A 133 58.33 -34.67 -18.87
C PRO A 133 57.76 -36.07 -18.61
N ALA A 134 58.35 -36.88 -17.72
CA ALA A 134 57.90 -38.23 -17.40
C ALA A 134 56.58 -38.24 -16.63
N THR A 135 56.27 -37.17 -15.89
CA THR A 135 55.03 -37.05 -15.10
C THR A 135 53.77 -36.77 -15.94
N LEU A 136 53.95 -36.28 -17.18
CA LEU A 136 52.90 -35.84 -18.11
C LEU A 136 52.58 -36.86 -19.23
N ALA A 137 53.39 -37.90 -19.41
CA ALA A 137 53.20 -38.90 -20.45
C ALA A 137 52.03 -39.86 -20.14
N GLY A 138 51.11 -40.04 -21.11
CA GLY A 138 50.04 -41.05 -21.06
C GLY A 138 48.86 -40.78 -20.10
N ARG A 139 48.81 -39.60 -19.45
CA ARG A 139 47.81 -39.29 -18.41
C ARG A 139 46.77 -38.26 -18.87
N ARG A 140 45.51 -38.41 -18.44
CA ARG A 140 44.50 -37.33 -18.48
C ARG A 140 44.96 -36.21 -17.52
N LEU A 141 45.21 -35.01 -18.07
CA LEU A 141 45.79 -33.87 -17.32
C LEU A 141 44.73 -32.96 -16.68
N GLY A 142 43.47 -33.01 -17.13
CA GLY A 142 42.39 -32.24 -16.51
C GLY A 142 42.22 -32.60 -15.02
N GLY A 143 42.13 -31.58 -14.17
CA GLY A 143 42.01 -31.67 -12.72
C GLY A 143 43.34 -31.77 -11.95
N LYS A 144 44.49 -31.90 -12.63
CA LYS A 144 45.80 -32.11 -11.98
C LYS A 144 46.54 -30.80 -11.69
N LYS A 145 47.41 -30.86 -10.69
CA LYS A 145 48.42 -29.83 -10.40
C LYS A 145 49.73 -30.18 -11.11
N VAL A 146 50.33 -29.22 -11.80
CA VAL A 146 51.58 -29.35 -12.53
C VAL A 146 52.50 -28.21 -12.12
N GLU A 147 53.68 -28.52 -11.62
CA GLU A 147 54.71 -27.52 -11.33
C GLU A 147 55.30 -26.99 -12.64
N VAL A 148 55.43 -25.68 -12.73
CA VAL A 148 55.92 -25.00 -13.92
C VAL A 148 56.86 -23.85 -13.54
N THR A 149 57.81 -23.55 -14.42
CA THR A 149 58.60 -22.33 -14.35
C THR A 149 58.09 -21.38 -15.43
N THR A 150 57.52 -20.25 -15.03
CA THR A 150 56.93 -19.26 -15.94
C THR A 150 56.98 -17.87 -15.30
N ASP A 151 57.14 -16.83 -16.12
CA ASP A 151 57.08 -15.41 -15.70
C ASP A 151 55.64 -14.86 -15.73
N GLU A 152 54.66 -15.70 -16.10
CA GLU A 152 53.26 -15.31 -16.14
C GLU A 152 52.73 -14.99 -14.72
N PRO A 153 51.97 -13.89 -14.55
CA PRO A 153 51.37 -13.57 -13.25
C PRO A 153 50.43 -14.67 -12.77
N GLU A 154 50.22 -14.76 -11.46
CA GLU A 154 49.22 -15.66 -10.88
C GLU A 154 47.82 -15.41 -11.44
N GLY A 155 46.98 -16.43 -11.42
CA GLY A 155 45.60 -16.38 -11.92
C GLY A 155 45.36 -17.27 -13.13
N THR A 156 44.29 -16.98 -13.87
CA THR A 156 43.86 -17.82 -15.00
C THR A 156 44.82 -17.72 -16.18
N VAL A 157 45.27 -18.85 -16.72
CA VAL A 157 46.16 -18.96 -17.89
C VAL A 157 45.56 -19.87 -18.95
N ILE A 158 45.96 -19.67 -20.20
CA ILE A 158 45.75 -20.64 -21.26
C ILE A 158 46.86 -21.69 -21.15
N VAL A 159 46.48 -22.95 -21.16
CA VAL A 159 47.40 -24.07 -21.04
C VAL A 159 47.54 -24.73 -22.39
N LYS A 160 48.79 -24.89 -22.85
CA LYS A 160 49.11 -25.62 -24.08
C LYS A 160 49.86 -26.90 -23.74
N TYR A 161 49.49 -28.01 -24.36
CA TYR A 161 50.27 -29.24 -24.31
C TYR A 161 50.16 -29.96 -25.65
N ARG A 162 51.25 -29.99 -26.42
CA ARG A 162 51.25 -30.47 -27.81
C ARG A 162 50.23 -29.68 -28.65
N GLN A 163 49.36 -30.36 -29.39
CA GLN A 163 48.28 -29.77 -30.20
C GLN A 163 46.96 -29.62 -29.43
N ARG A 164 47.02 -29.53 -28.10
CA ARG A 164 45.85 -29.38 -27.24
C ARG A 164 45.96 -28.10 -26.44
N TYR A 165 44.83 -27.42 -26.31
CA TYR A 165 44.70 -26.18 -25.57
C TYR A 165 43.62 -26.33 -24.52
N GLY A 166 43.72 -25.51 -23.48
CA GLY A 166 42.82 -25.55 -22.35
C GLY A 166 43.05 -24.38 -21.41
N THR A 167 42.45 -24.46 -20.22
CA THR A 167 42.55 -23.41 -19.21
C THR A 167 43.10 -23.97 -17.91
N GLY A 168 43.79 -23.13 -17.14
CA GLY A 168 44.35 -23.48 -15.85
C GLY A 168 44.41 -22.29 -14.91
N VAL A 169 44.69 -22.55 -13.64
CA VAL A 169 44.93 -21.51 -12.62
C VAL A 169 46.35 -21.68 -12.10
N LEU A 170 47.18 -20.66 -12.29
CA LEU A 170 48.55 -20.57 -11.77
C LEU A 170 48.53 -19.94 -10.37
N ARG A 171 49.09 -20.64 -9.38
CA ARG A 171 49.35 -20.14 -8.02
C ARG A 171 50.63 -20.75 -7.49
N GLU A 172 51.51 -19.95 -6.91
CA GLU A 172 52.75 -20.38 -6.25
C GLU A 172 53.58 -21.35 -7.12
N GLY A 173 53.78 -21.01 -8.40
CA GLY A 173 54.55 -21.84 -9.35
C GLY A 173 53.88 -23.16 -9.78
N THR A 174 52.62 -23.39 -9.39
CA THR A 174 51.86 -24.59 -9.74
C THR A 174 50.61 -24.23 -10.57
N ILE A 175 50.40 -24.92 -11.69
CA ILE A 175 49.18 -24.81 -12.50
C ILE A 175 48.23 -25.94 -12.16
N ARG A 176 47.02 -25.59 -11.73
CA ARG A 176 45.88 -26.51 -11.73
C ARG A 176 45.20 -26.49 -13.09
N VAL A 177 45.46 -27.50 -13.92
CA VAL A 177 44.86 -27.64 -15.25
C VAL A 177 43.39 -28.00 -15.09
N LYS A 178 42.47 -27.22 -15.65
CA LYS A 178 41.03 -27.51 -15.61
C LYS A 178 40.69 -28.60 -16.64
N GLU A 179 40.97 -28.34 -17.90
CA GLU A 179 40.67 -29.21 -19.03
C GLU A 179 41.68 -28.98 -20.17
N LEU A 180 41.87 -29.97 -21.06
CA LEU A 180 42.63 -29.87 -22.31
C LEU A 180 41.88 -30.60 -23.42
N SER A 181 41.66 -29.90 -24.53
CA SER A 181 40.90 -30.41 -25.67
C SER A 181 41.69 -30.22 -26.98
N PRO A 182 41.42 -31.03 -28.02
CA PRO A 182 41.93 -30.75 -29.36
C PRO A 182 41.55 -29.32 -29.79
N PHE A 183 42.46 -28.66 -30.49
CA PHE A 183 42.29 -27.29 -30.92
C PHE A 183 41.96 -27.22 -32.41
N GLU A 184 40.91 -26.46 -32.72
CA GLU A 184 40.52 -26.09 -34.08
C GLU A 184 40.18 -24.59 -34.08
N ALA A 185 40.87 -23.82 -34.94
CA ALA A 185 40.68 -22.39 -35.02
C ALA A 185 39.36 -22.05 -35.72
N LYS A 186 38.59 -21.12 -35.14
CA LYS A 186 37.31 -20.65 -35.69
C LYS A 186 37.31 -19.14 -35.85
N THR A 187 36.70 -18.66 -36.94
CA THR A 187 36.45 -17.25 -37.21
C THR A 187 34.96 -17.00 -37.24
N PHE A 188 34.52 -15.85 -36.74
CA PHE A 188 33.11 -15.48 -36.63
C PHE A 188 32.87 -14.10 -37.26
N GLU A 189 31.69 -13.88 -37.81
CA GLU A 189 31.22 -12.54 -38.16
C GLU A 189 31.06 -11.69 -36.89
N ASN A 190 31.24 -10.37 -36.97
CA ASN A 190 31.08 -9.47 -35.83
C ASN A 190 29.92 -8.49 -36.02
N PRO A 191 28.66 -8.95 -35.95
CA PRO A 191 27.48 -8.11 -36.10
C PRO A 191 27.34 -7.14 -34.92
N ASP A 192 26.52 -6.10 -35.11
CA ASP A 192 26.16 -5.16 -34.06
C ASP A 192 24.81 -5.52 -33.40
N TRP A 193 24.44 -4.75 -32.38
CA TRP A 193 23.16 -4.94 -31.69
C TRP A 193 21.94 -4.61 -32.56
N GLN A 194 22.08 -3.80 -33.61
CA GLN A 194 20.96 -3.50 -34.52
C GLN A 194 20.60 -4.73 -35.35
N GLU A 195 21.60 -5.46 -35.82
CA GLU A 195 21.41 -6.72 -36.52
C GLU A 195 20.74 -7.76 -35.60
N ALA A 196 21.21 -7.89 -34.35
CA ALA A 196 20.58 -8.78 -33.38
C ALA A 196 19.10 -8.44 -33.11
N VAL A 197 18.77 -7.15 -32.99
CA VAL A 197 17.38 -6.68 -32.85
C VAL A 197 16.57 -6.97 -34.12
N HIS A 198 17.15 -6.77 -35.31
CA HIS A 198 16.51 -7.04 -36.59
C HIS A 198 16.11 -8.51 -36.71
N GLN A 199 17.04 -9.42 -36.43
CA GLN A 199 16.81 -10.87 -36.50
C GLN A 199 15.76 -11.37 -35.50
N ASN A 200 15.51 -10.61 -34.42
CA ASN A 200 14.52 -10.94 -33.39
C ASN A 200 13.18 -10.20 -33.54
N ARG A 201 13.00 -9.38 -34.59
CA ARG A 201 11.85 -8.47 -34.74
C ARG A 201 10.49 -9.16 -34.64
N LEU A 202 10.34 -10.36 -35.19
CA LEU A 202 9.07 -11.10 -35.12
C LEU A 202 8.72 -11.49 -33.68
N HIS A 203 9.71 -11.95 -32.91
CA HIS A 203 9.52 -12.30 -31.51
C HIS A 203 9.20 -11.05 -30.67
N LEU A 204 9.91 -9.95 -30.90
CA LEU A 204 9.65 -8.68 -30.19
C LEU A 204 8.24 -8.14 -30.44
N LYS A 205 7.72 -8.26 -31.67
CA LYS A 205 6.31 -7.94 -31.97
C LYS A 205 5.34 -8.79 -31.14
N ASN A 206 5.64 -10.08 -30.95
CA ASN A 206 4.79 -10.97 -30.16
C ASN A 206 4.87 -10.65 -28.66
N LEU A 207 6.06 -10.37 -28.14
CA LEU A 207 6.26 -9.94 -26.75
C LEU A 207 5.47 -8.66 -26.45
N GLU A 208 5.59 -7.64 -27.31
CA GLU A 208 4.81 -6.41 -27.17
C GLU A 208 3.31 -6.68 -27.24
N ARG A 209 2.85 -7.46 -28.24
CA ARG A 209 1.43 -7.76 -28.41
C ARG A 209 0.86 -8.44 -27.18
N PHE A 210 1.59 -9.40 -26.60
CA PHE A 210 1.20 -10.09 -25.37
C PHE A 210 1.14 -9.11 -24.20
N ALA A 211 2.21 -8.35 -23.95
CA ALA A 211 2.28 -7.42 -22.84
C ALA A 211 1.19 -6.33 -22.90
N VAL A 212 0.98 -5.72 -24.08
CA VAL A 212 -0.10 -4.73 -24.29
C VAL A 212 -1.47 -5.37 -24.10
N ARG A 213 -1.67 -6.62 -24.56
CA ARG A 213 -2.92 -7.36 -24.34
C ARG A 213 -3.17 -7.61 -22.86
N THR A 214 -2.16 -8.05 -22.10
CA THR A 214 -2.24 -8.24 -20.65
C THR A 214 -2.65 -6.93 -19.95
N ILE A 215 -2.06 -5.80 -20.33
CA ILE A 215 -2.45 -4.49 -19.78
C ILE A 215 -3.92 -4.20 -20.12
N LYS A 216 -4.31 -4.31 -21.39
CA LYS A 216 -5.69 -4.05 -21.83
C LYS A 216 -6.73 -4.97 -21.20
N GLN A 217 -6.36 -6.21 -20.90
CA GLN A 217 -7.25 -7.17 -20.25
C GLN A 217 -7.63 -6.74 -18.83
N HIS A 218 -6.71 -6.08 -18.14
CA HIS A 218 -6.88 -5.72 -16.73
C HIS A 218 -7.08 -4.23 -16.50
N MET A 219 -6.89 -3.36 -17.51
CA MET A 219 -6.88 -1.91 -17.30
C MET A 219 -8.21 -1.33 -16.83
N HIS A 220 -9.31 -2.06 -17.01
CA HIS A 220 -10.65 -1.67 -16.57
C HIS A 220 -11.09 -2.42 -15.31
N ASP A 221 -10.22 -3.24 -14.69
CA ASP A 221 -10.54 -3.95 -13.46
C ASP A 221 -10.77 -2.99 -12.29
N ARG A 222 -10.29 -1.74 -12.39
CA ARG A 222 -10.52 -0.66 -11.41
C ARG A 222 -10.75 0.67 -12.14
N PRO A 223 -11.34 1.69 -11.48
CA PRO A 223 -11.65 2.99 -12.08
C PRO A 223 -10.44 3.78 -12.57
N THR A 224 -9.27 3.58 -11.95
CA THR A 224 -8.03 4.28 -12.32
C THR A 224 -6.96 3.29 -12.76
N ILE A 225 -6.11 3.71 -13.69
CA ILE A 225 -4.92 2.95 -14.08
C ILE A 225 -3.71 3.87 -14.13
N ASN A 226 -2.60 3.42 -13.56
CA ASN A 226 -1.35 4.16 -13.55
C ASN A 226 -0.15 3.23 -13.74
N VAL A 227 1.02 3.81 -13.97
CA VAL A 227 2.30 3.11 -14.02
C VAL A 227 3.14 3.47 -12.79
N SER A 228 3.60 2.46 -12.07
CA SER A 228 4.63 2.67 -11.05
C SER A 228 5.99 2.67 -11.71
N PHE A 229 6.62 3.84 -11.74
CA PHE A 229 7.88 4.07 -12.40
C PHE A 229 9.02 4.20 -11.39
N SER A 230 10.19 3.64 -11.71
CA SER A 230 11.37 3.70 -10.82
C SER A 230 12.61 4.30 -11.48
N GLY A 231 12.52 4.74 -12.75
CA GLY A 231 13.67 5.20 -13.54
C GLY A 231 14.58 4.08 -14.07
N GLY A 232 14.27 2.80 -13.80
CA GLY A 232 15.05 1.65 -14.28
C GLY A 232 14.59 1.13 -15.64
N LYS A 233 15.39 0.25 -16.27
CA LYS A 233 15.10 -0.36 -17.58
C LYS A 233 13.75 -1.08 -17.63
N ASP A 234 13.41 -1.78 -16.54
CA ASP A 234 12.20 -2.61 -16.48
C ASP A 234 10.95 -1.74 -16.36
N SER A 235 10.97 -0.69 -15.52
CA SER A 235 9.88 0.29 -15.45
C SER A 235 9.78 1.13 -16.72
N THR A 236 10.88 1.35 -17.43
CA THR A 236 10.91 2.05 -18.73
C THR A 236 10.20 1.25 -19.81
N ALA A 237 10.49 -0.06 -19.92
CA ALA A 237 9.74 -0.92 -20.83
C ALA A 237 8.26 -1.01 -20.44
N ALA A 238 7.95 -1.16 -19.15
CA ALA A 238 6.57 -1.18 -18.67
C ALA A 238 5.81 0.11 -18.99
N LEU A 239 6.43 1.29 -18.80
CA LEU A 239 5.84 2.59 -19.15
C LEU A 239 5.58 2.70 -20.65
N ALA A 240 6.55 2.33 -21.49
CA ALA A 240 6.37 2.34 -22.94
C ALA A 240 5.23 1.42 -23.41
N LEU A 241 5.12 0.23 -22.81
CA LEU A 241 4.04 -0.72 -23.09
C LEU A 241 2.68 -0.20 -22.61
N ALA A 242 2.63 0.41 -21.43
CA ALA A 242 1.41 0.98 -20.85
C ALA A 242 0.90 2.17 -21.68
N ARG A 243 1.79 3.06 -22.12
CA ARG A 243 1.45 4.16 -23.05
C ARG A 243 0.86 3.65 -24.35
N ARG A 244 1.41 2.56 -24.91
CA ARG A 244 0.86 1.90 -26.10
C ARG A 244 -0.47 1.20 -25.85
N ALA A 245 -0.77 0.83 -24.61
CA ALA A 245 -2.07 0.31 -24.20
C ALA A 245 -3.11 1.43 -23.98
N GLY A 246 -2.69 2.68 -23.84
CA GLY A 246 -3.55 3.86 -23.61
C GLY A 246 -3.45 4.45 -22.20
N VAL A 247 -2.49 3.99 -21.37
CA VAL A 247 -2.29 4.51 -20.01
C VAL A 247 -1.40 5.74 -20.04
N THR A 248 -1.90 6.86 -19.53
CA THR A 248 -1.17 8.14 -19.47
C THR A 248 -0.48 8.35 -18.12
N ASP A 249 -1.15 7.95 -17.05
CA ASP A 249 -0.76 8.33 -15.70
C ASP A 249 0.40 7.45 -15.22
N ALA A 250 1.43 8.08 -14.69
CA ALA A 250 2.60 7.42 -14.15
C ALA A 250 3.15 8.23 -12.99
N PHE A 251 3.61 7.54 -11.95
CA PHE A 251 4.16 8.18 -10.77
C PHE A 251 5.50 7.55 -10.38
N PHE A 252 6.33 8.35 -9.71
CA PHE A 252 7.62 7.98 -9.15
C PHE A 252 7.72 8.51 -7.72
N ILE A 253 8.09 7.65 -6.77
CA ILE A 253 8.35 8.05 -5.39
C ILE A 253 9.83 8.41 -5.27
N ASN A 254 10.11 9.71 -5.10
CA ASN A 254 11.45 10.22 -4.86
C ASN A 254 11.78 10.08 -3.37
N THR A 255 12.77 9.25 -3.03
CA THR A 255 13.19 9.04 -1.64
C THR A 255 14.24 10.03 -1.16
N GLY A 256 14.74 10.88 -2.07
CA GLY A 256 15.93 11.70 -1.83
C GLY A 256 17.23 10.88 -1.81
N LEU A 257 17.18 9.59 -2.15
CA LEU A 257 18.32 8.68 -2.22
C LEU A 257 18.59 8.16 -3.63
N GLU A 258 17.81 8.59 -4.62
CA GLU A 258 18.07 8.27 -6.02
C GLU A 258 19.21 9.13 -6.58
N PHE A 259 19.88 8.62 -7.62
CA PHE A 259 20.88 9.41 -8.35
C PHE A 259 20.20 10.62 -9.04
N PRO A 260 20.85 11.79 -9.12
CA PRO A 260 20.33 12.96 -9.84
C PRO A 260 19.88 12.62 -11.26
N GLU A 261 20.71 11.88 -12.01
CA GLU A 261 20.43 11.44 -13.38
C GLU A 261 19.19 10.55 -13.46
N THR A 262 18.90 9.79 -12.39
CA THR A 262 17.67 9.00 -12.33
C THR A 262 16.44 9.87 -12.14
N VAL A 263 16.52 10.88 -11.27
CA VAL A 263 15.42 11.82 -11.06
C VAL A 263 15.18 12.66 -12.31
N ASP A 264 16.24 13.11 -12.97
CA ASP A 264 16.14 13.87 -14.22
C ASP A 264 15.57 13.02 -15.35
N PHE A 265 16.04 11.78 -15.50
CA PHE A 265 15.46 10.84 -16.45
C PHE A 265 13.96 10.59 -16.19
N VAL A 266 13.55 10.47 -14.92
CA VAL A 266 12.12 10.34 -14.56
C VAL A 266 11.30 11.55 -15.02
N ARG A 267 11.81 12.76 -14.80
CA ARG A 267 11.14 14.00 -15.22
C ARG A 267 11.03 14.07 -16.74
N GLU A 268 12.09 13.74 -17.47
CA GLU A 268 12.09 13.68 -18.94
C GLU A 268 11.08 12.69 -19.50
N GLN A 269 10.79 11.61 -18.76
CA GLN A 269 9.75 10.67 -19.15
C GLN A 269 8.34 11.21 -18.97
N GLY A 270 8.11 12.40 -18.38
CA GLY A 270 6.78 12.95 -18.12
C GLY A 270 6.02 12.15 -17.06
N VAL A 271 6.72 11.77 -16.00
CA VAL A 271 6.20 11.01 -14.86
C VAL A 271 6.04 11.94 -13.67
N GLU A 272 4.92 11.82 -12.93
CA GLU A 272 4.69 12.61 -11.71
C GLU A 272 5.69 12.21 -10.62
N VAL A 273 6.46 13.20 -10.13
CA VAL A 273 7.42 12.99 -9.05
C VAL A 273 6.77 13.33 -7.71
N ILE A 274 6.73 12.35 -6.82
CA ILE A 274 6.17 12.48 -5.47
C ILE A 274 7.32 12.43 -4.48
N ASP A 275 7.62 13.57 -3.86
CA ASP A 275 8.69 13.66 -2.86
C ASP A 275 8.27 12.99 -1.55
N SER A 276 9.12 12.08 -1.05
CA SER A 276 8.92 11.46 0.24
C SER A 276 9.34 12.42 1.36
N GLY A 277 8.44 12.74 2.29
CA GLY A 277 8.75 13.59 3.45
C GLY A 277 9.54 12.92 4.58
N GLY A 278 10.31 11.85 4.29
CA GLY A 278 11.04 11.08 5.31
C GLY A 278 12.54 11.38 5.31
N ASP A 279 13.12 11.60 6.49
CA ASP A 279 14.57 11.78 6.65
C ASP A 279 15.27 10.41 6.83
N PHE A 280 15.94 9.96 5.76
CA PHE A 280 16.72 8.72 5.78
C PHE A 280 17.84 8.76 6.82
N TRP A 281 18.55 9.88 6.96
CA TRP A 281 19.73 9.99 7.82
C TRP A 281 19.36 10.01 9.30
N ALA A 282 18.24 10.66 9.65
CA ALA A 282 17.66 10.54 10.99
C ALA A 282 17.15 9.12 11.29
N SER A 283 16.67 8.40 10.27
CA SER A 283 16.15 7.03 10.44
C SER A 283 17.28 6.01 10.59
N VAL A 284 18.32 6.10 9.75
CA VAL A 284 19.44 5.15 9.72
C VAL A 284 20.33 5.26 10.95
N SER A 285 20.47 6.45 11.54
CA SER A 285 21.18 6.64 12.81
C SER A 285 20.51 5.95 14.00
N LYS A 286 19.18 5.73 13.95
CA LYS A 286 18.42 5.00 14.97
C LYS A 286 18.34 3.51 14.67
N ALA A 287 18.02 3.15 13.43
CA ALA A 287 17.72 1.78 13.02
C ALA A 287 18.96 0.96 12.61
N GLY A 288 20.07 1.63 12.30
CA GLY A 288 21.22 1.02 11.64
C GLY A 288 21.06 0.88 10.13
N PRO A 289 22.12 0.47 9.41
CA PRO A 289 22.09 0.32 7.96
C PRO A 289 21.04 -0.71 7.53
N PRO A 290 20.33 -0.48 6.41
CA PRO A 290 19.39 -1.45 5.88
C PRO A 290 20.10 -2.68 5.31
N GLY A 291 19.49 -3.86 5.43
CA GLY A 291 20.02 -5.13 4.89
C GLY A 291 19.20 -5.68 3.72
N LYS A 292 19.75 -6.63 2.94
CA LYS A 292 19.04 -7.39 1.87
C LYS A 292 17.87 -8.18 2.44
N ASP A 293 18.04 -8.70 3.65
CA ASP A 293 17.10 -9.43 4.49
C ASP A 293 16.16 -8.52 5.29
N ASN A 294 16.57 -7.29 5.59
CA ASN A 294 15.75 -6.29 6.30
C ASN A 294 15.80 -4.90 5.66
N ARG A 295 15.07 -4.72 4.55
CA ARG A 295 14.96 -3.46 3.80
C ARG A 295 13.96 -2.49 4.43
N TRP A 296 14.19 -2.07 5.67
CA TRP A 296 13.27 -1.17 6.39
C TRP A 296 13.07 0.16 5.66
N CYS A 297 14.09 0.68 4.97
CA CYS A 297 14.02 1.94 4.21
C CYS A 297 12.99 1.89 3.08
N CYS A 298 12.78 0.74 2.42
CA CYS A 298 11.72 0.60 1.42
C CYS A 298 10.33 0.72 2.06
N LYS A 299 10.16 0.27 3.30
CA LYS A 299 8.87 0.38 4.01
C LYS A 299 8.58 1.82 4.41
N SER A 300 9.55 2.51 5.02
CA SER A 300 9.36 3.87 5.52
C SER A 300 9.38 4.92 4.41
N LEU A 301 10.33 4.85 3.47
CA LEU A 301 10.57 5.90 2.48
C LEU A 301 9.85 5.68 1.15
N LYS A 302 9.52 4.43 0.78
CA LYS A 302 8.77 4.14 -0.47
C LYS A 302 7.32 3.76 -0.23
N LEU A 303 7.05 2.76 0.61
CA LEU A 303 5.69 2.24 0.78
C LEU A 303 4.75 3.22 1.50
N HIS A 304 5.22 3.96 2.50
CA HIS A 304 4.36 4.89 3.23
C HIS A 304 3.92 6.10 2.38
N PRO A 305 4.81 6.81 1.67
CA PRO A 305 4.39 7.85 0.72
C PRO A 305 3.49 7.30 -0.40
N LEU A 306 3.82 6.11 -0.93
CA LEU A 306 2.98 5.44 -1.91
C LEU A 306 1.58 5.17 -1.38
N LYS A 307 1.45 4.70 -0.13
CA LYS A 307 0.15 4.46 0.50
C LYS A 307 -0.67 5.76 0.61
N ARG A 308 -0.03 6.86 1.00
CA ARG A 308 -0.67 8.20 1.07
C ARG A 308 -1.12 8.70 -0.30
N PHE A 309 -0.29 8.51 -1.33
CA PHE A 309 -0.62 8.88 -2.70
C PHE A 309 -1.80 8.06 -3.23
N LEU A 310 -1.72 6.74 -3.15
CA LEU A 310 -2.77 5.84 -3.66
C LEU A 310 -4.09 5.95 -2.87
N ALA A 311 -4.05 6.35 -1.60
CA ALA A 311 -5.26 6.66 -0.84
C ALA A 311 -6.07 7.80 -1.48
N LYS A 312 -5.40 8.77 -2.12
CA LYS A 312 -6.06 9.85 -2.89
C LYS A 312 -6.54 9.38 -4.25
N THR A 313 -5.82 8.46 -4.89
CA THR A 313 -6.17 7.91 -6.23
C THR A 313 -7.36 6.96 -6.19
N GLY A 314 -7.61 6.29 -5.05
CA GLY A 314 -8.68 5.29 -4.91
C GLY A 314 -8.32 3.93 -5.51
N PRO A 315 -9.31 3.06 -5.83
CA PRO A 315 -9.06 1.76 -6.43
C PRO A 315 -8.39 1.91 -7.80
N CYS A 316 -7.23 1.26 -7.96
CA CYS A 316 -6.36 1.44 -9.11
C CYS A 316 -5.79 0.12 -9.62
N VAL A 317 -5.55 0.08 -10.93
CA VAL A 317 -4.65 -0.88 -11.56
C VAL A 317 -3.30 -0.22 -11.70
N THR A 318 -2.25 -0.85 -11.22
CA THR A 318 -0.89 -0.32 -11.34
C THR A 318 -0.05 -1.25 -12.19
N VAL A 319 0.41 -0.73 -13.34
CA VAL A 319 1.38 -1.42 -14.20
C VAL A 319 2.77 -1.31 -13.57
N GLN A 320 3.46 -2.43 -13.41
CA GLN A 320 4.78 -2.51 -12.79
C GLN A 320 5.77 -3.28 -13.66
N GLY A 321 7.03 -2.86 -13.63
CA GLY A 321 8.15 -3.53 -14.31
C GLY A 321 8.73 -4.71 -13.54
N ASN A 322 7.92 -5.52 -12.84
CA ASN A 322 8.47 -6.65 -12.08
C ASN A 322 8.74 -7.84 -13.02
N ARG A 323 9.93 -8.44 -12.92
CA ARG A 323 10.31 -9.65 -13.65
C ARG A 323 10.67 -10.76 -12.69
N TRP A 324 10.43 -12.00 -13.11
CA TRP A 324 10.84 -13.18 -12.35
C TRP A 324 12.35 -13.18 -12.09
N TYR A 325 13.14 -13.02 -13.15
CA TYR A 325 14.59 -13.21 -13.12
C TYR A 325 15.35 -12.17 -12.27
N GLU A 326 14.68 -11.10 -11.82
CA GLU A 326 15.31 -10.01 -11.07
C GLU A 326 15.68 -10.38 -9.63
N SER A 327 14.84 -11.17 -8.94
CA SER A 327 15.12 -11.64 -7.57
C SER A 327 14.21 -12.79 -7.15
N TRP A 328 14.68 -13.62 -6.21
CA TRP A 328 13.89 -14.70 -5.60
C TRP A 328 12.55 -14.23 -5.03
N ASN A 329 12.51 -13.04 -4.41
CA ASN A 329 11.27 -12.49 -3.85
C ASN A 329 10.25 -12.12 -4.93
N ARG A 330 10.71 -11.73 -6.13
CA ARG A 330 9.84 -11.37 -7.27
C ARG A 330 9.44 -12.58 -8.11
N ALA A 331 10.19 -13.68 -8.04
CA ALA A 331 9.90 -14.93 -8.71
C ALA A 331 8.52 -15.53 -8.37
N GLY A 332 8.07 -15.33 -7.13
CA GLY A 332 6.78 -15.82 -6.63
C GLY A 332 5.59 -14.95 -6.98
N LEU A 333 5.79 -13.75 -7.54
CA LEU A 333 4.67 -12.87 -7.89
C LEU A 333 3.93 -13.41 -9.11
N GLU A 334 2.60 -13.34 -9.08
CA GLU A 334 1.73 -13.66 -10.22
C GLU A 334 1.74 -12.52 -11.26
N GLU A 335 1.29 -12.78 -12.49
CA GLU A 335 1.18 -11.75 -13.55
C GLU A 335 0.27 -10.61 -13.12
N THR A 336 -0.83 -10.95 -12.44
CA THR A 336 -1.70 -10.04 -11.71
C THR A 336 -1.64 -10.39 -10.24
N SER A 337 -1.38 -9.42 -9.37
CA SER A 337 -1.35 -9.65 -7.93
C SER A 337 -2.04 -8.53 -7.17
N GLN A 338 -2.87 -8.89 -6.22
CA GLN A 338 -3.42 -7.92 -5.27
C GLN A 338 -2.28 -7.42 -4.39
N ASN A 339 -2.09 -6.10 -4.27
CA ASN A 339 -1.07 -5.59 -3.36
C ASN A 339 -1.47 -5.93 -1.90
N PRO A 340 -0.63 -6.69 -1.16
CA PRO A 340 -0.96 -7.08 0.22
C PRO A 340 -1.01 -5.89 1.20
N ASN A 341 -0.34 -4.79 0.87
CA ASN A 341 -0.30 -3.57 1.68
C ASN A 341 -1.30 -2.50 1.22
N ASN A 342 -1.87 -2.65 0.03
CA ASN A 342 -2.93 -1.79 -0.50
C ASN A 342 -3.94 -2.62 -1.31
N PRO A 343 -4.94 -3.22 -0.66
CA PRO A 343 -5.85 -4.13 -1.35
C PRO A 343 -6.91 -3.42 -2.22
N LEU A 344 -6.81 -2.10 -2.44
CA LEU A 344 -7.49 -1.37 -3.52
C LEU A 344 -6.65 -1.33 -4.82
N GLN A 345 -5.36 -1.66 -4.73
CA GLN A 345 -4.41 -1.67 -5.83
C GLN A 345 -4.22 -3.08 -6.40
N LEU A 346 -4.60 -3.26 -7.67
CA LEU A 346 -4.28 -4.44 -8.45
C LEU A 346 -2.98 -4.20 -9.22
N ASN A 347 -1.92 -4.94 -8.92
CA ASN A 347 -0.67 -4.84 -9.65
C ASN A 347 -0.70 -5.75 -10.88
N ILE A 348 -0.26 -5.24 -12.02
CA ILE A 348 -0.05 -6.03 -13.23
C ILE A 348 1.41 -5.93 -13.67
N SER A 349 2.01 -7.08 -13.98
CA SER A 349 3.42 -7.21 -14.38
C SER A 349 3.51 -7.74 -15.81
N PRO A 350 3.30 -6.90 -16.83
CA PRO A 350 3.16 -7.34 -18.23
C PRO A 350 4.45 -7.92 -18.84
N ILE A 351 5.59 -7.63 -18.21
CA ILE A 351 6.91 -8.14 -18.60
C ILE A 351 7.42 -9.23 -17.66
N ARG A 352 6.55 -9.83 -16.83
CA ARG A 352 6.92 -10.80 -15.79
C ARG A 352 7.87 -11.89 -16.26
N ASN A 353 7.60 -12.45 -17.44
CA ASN A 353 8.36 -13.57 -18.01
C ASN A 353 9.54 -13.11 -18.90
N TRP A 354 9.86 -11.82 -18.90
CA TRP A 354 10.95 -11.27 -19.70
C TRP A 354 12.30 -11.41 -18.98
N ARG A 355 13.34 -11.78 -19.72
CA ARG A 355 14.75 -11.62 -19.31
C ARG A 355 15.22 -10.19 -19.57
N ALA A 356 16.29 -9.75 -18.94
CA ALA A 356 16.81 -8.40 -19.14
C ALA A 356 17.17 -8.12 -20.63
N ILE A 357 17.67 -9.11 -21.38
CA ILE A 357 17.94 -9.01 -22.82
C ILE A 357 16.68 -8.69 -23.63
N GLU A 358 15.53 -9.24 -23.23
CA GLU A 358 14.24 -9.01 -23.92
C GLU A 358 13.76 -7.57 -23.66
N VAL A 359 14.02 -7.05 -22.46
CA VAL A 359 13.79 -5.64 -22.12
C VAL A 359 14.66 -4.72 -22.98
N PHE A 360 15.98 -4.93 -23.04
CA PHE A 360 16.86 -4.09 -23.85
C PHE A 360 16.56 -4.18 -25.35
N PHE A 361 16.33 -5.38 -25.88
CA PHE A 361 15.96 -5.54 -27.29
C PHE A 361 14.65 -4.81 -27.63
N TYR A 362 13.67 -4.83 -26.72
CA TYR A 362 12.45 -4.06 -26.88
C TYR A 362 12.71 -2.55 -26.88
N LEU A 363 13.49 -2.05 -25.92
CA LEU A 363 13.84 -0.63 -25.81
C LEU A 363 14.58 -0.14 -27.08
N TRP A 364 15.57 -0.89 -27.55
CA TRP A 364 16.30 -0.57 -28.79
C TRP A 364 15.41 -0.65 -30.03
N TRP A 365 14.61 -1.70 -30.16
CA TRP A 365 13.69 -1.86 -31.29
C TRP A 365 12.67 -0.73 -31.39
N ARG A 366 12.16 -0.27 -30.24
CA ARG A 366 11.20 0.83 -30.14
C ARG A 366 11.85 2.20 -30.02
N LYS A 367 13.19 2.27 -29.96
CA LYS A 367 13.96 3.50 -29.73
C LYS A 367 13.47 4.27 -28.49
N VAL A 368 13.14 3.54 -27.44
CA VAL A 368 12.73 4.11 -26.15
C VAL A 368 14.00 4.44 -25.37
N PRO A 369 14.21 5.71 -24.96
CA PRO A 369 15.37 6.07 -24.16
C PRO A 369 15.31 5.37 -22.80
N PHE A 370 16.47 4.98 -22.28
CA PHE A 370 16.61 4.43 -20.94
C PHE A 370 17.73 5.18 -20.21
N ASN A 371 17.70 5.10 -18.88
CA ASN A 371 18.63 5.81 -18.02
C ASN A 371 20.11 5.54 -18.38
N SER A 372 20.89 6.61 -18.56
CA SER A 372 22.28 6.56 -19.03
C SER A 372 23.22 5.80 -18.09
N LEU A 373 22.90 5.71 -16.80
CA LEU A 373 23.73 4.99 -15.82
C LEU A 373 23.90 3.50 -16.15
N TYR A 374 23.00 2.90 -16.93
CA TYR A 374 23.19 1.56 -17.46
C TYR A 374 24.43 1.44 -18.37
N GLU A 375 24.71 2.47 -19.18
CA GLU A 375 25.91 2.54 -20.02
C GLU A 375 27.20 2.78 -19.22
N GLU A 376 27.08 3.17 -17.96
CA GLU A 376 28.19 3.34 -17.01
C GLU A 376 28.50 2.07 -16.20
N GLY A 377 27.70 1.01 -16.39
CA GLY A 377 27.94 -0.32 -15.80
C GLY A 377 27.05 -0.67 -14.61
N PHE A 378 26.09 0.20 -14.23
CA PHE A 378 25.09 -0.13 -13.23
C PHE A 378 24.11 -1.19 -13.75
N GLU A 379 23.89 -2.27 -13.00
CA GLU A 379 22.92 -3.33 -13.34
C GLU A 379 21.51 -3.00 -12.82
N ARG A 380 21.46 -2.32 -11.67
CA ARG A 380 20.23 -1.96 -10.96
C ARG A 380 20.23 -0.48 -10.61
N LEU A 381 19.14 0.21 -10.94
CA LEU A 381 18.93 1.61 -10.58
C LEU A 381 17.82 1.74 -9.54
N GLY A 382 18.00 2.68 -8.63
CA GLY A 382 17.16 2.91 -7.46
C GLY A 382 17.90 3.83 -6.49
N CYS A 383 17.81 3.56 -5.19
CA CYS A 383 18.55 4.31 -4.20
C CYS A 383 20.06 3.94 -4.26
N TYR A 384 20.97 4.92 -4.27
CA TYR A 384 22.42 4.69 -4.42
C TYR A 384 23.07 3.94 -3.24
N LEU A 385 22.38 3.82 -2.12
CA LEU A 385 22.81 3.06 -0.93
C LEU A 385 21.96 1.81 -0.69
N CYS A 386 21.22 1.35 -1.72
CA CYS A 386 20.34 0.20 -1.57
C CYS A 386 21.15 -1.08 -1.30
N PRO A 387 20.84 -1.84 -0.24
CA PRO A 387 21.57 -3.09 0.04
C PRO A 387 21.35 -4.15 -1.05
N ALA A 388 20.37 -3.98 -1.94
CA ALA A 388 20.15 -4.89 -3.07
C ALA A 388 21.12 -4.68 -4.24
N MET A 389 21.96 -3.63 -4.20
CA MET A 389 23.04 -3.40 -5.16
C MET A 389 24.26 -4.27 -4.84
N LEU A 390 25.08 -4.48 -5.87
CA LEU A 390 26.35 -5.21 -5.77
C LEU A 390 27.41 -4.29 -5.16
N GLU A 391 28.38 -4.86 -4.45
CA GLU A 391 29.54 -4.11 -3.94
C GLU A 391 30.39 -3.61 -5.10
N ALA A 392 30.42 -4.36 -6.19
CA ALA A 392 31.02 -3.95 -7.45
C ALA A 392 30.41 -2.64 -7.99
N GLU A 393 29.12 -2.37 -7.71
CA GLU A 393 28.47 -1.08 -8.01
C GLU A 393 28.89 0.02 -7.03
N GLY A 394 29.29 -0.32 -5.80
CA GLY A 394 29.89 0.63 -4.86
C GLY A 394 31.19 1.25 -5.38
N GLU A 395 32.05 0.45 -6.04
CA GLU A 395 33.25 0.97 -6.72
C GLU A 395 32.92 1.91 -7.88
N LEU A 396 31.82 1.65 -8.59
CA LEU A 396 31.33 2.55 -9.63
C LEU A 396 30.90 3.88 -9.03
N ILE A 397 30.14 3.86 -7.92
CA ILE A 397 29.69 5.08 -7.21
C ILE A 397 30.89 5.86 -6.68
N LYS A 398 31.91 5.20 -6.12
CA LYS A 398 33.14 5.87 -5.66
C LYS A 398 33.81 6.69 -6.76
N ARG A 399 33.74 6.21 -8.01
CA ARG A 399 34.30 6.89 -9.18
C ARG A 399 33.39 7.97 -9.74
N THR A 400 32.09 7.74 -9.81
CA THR A 400 31.13 8.64 -10.49
C THR A 400 30.49 9.65 -9.55
N HIS A 401 30.34 9.31 -8.27
CA HIS A 401 29.66 10.08 -7.22
C HIS A 401 30.43 9.99 -5.89
N PRO A 402 31.68 10.48 -5.83
CA PRO A 402 32.56 10.32 -4.67
C PRO A 402 31.95 10.88 -3.36
N ASP A 403 31.19 11.97 -3.42
CA ASP A 403 30.57 12.56 -2.24
C ASP A 403 29.47 11.67 -1.63
N TYR A 404 28.74 10.95 -2.49
CA TYR A 404 27.64 10.07 -2.09
C TYR A 404 28.20 8.81 -1.42
N GLU A 405 29.28 8.27 -1.99
CA GLU A 405 30.03 7.17 -1.42
C GLU A 405 30.66 7.55 -0.09
N ALA A 406 31.37 8.68 -0.04
CA ALA A 406 32.06 9.14 1.16
C ALA A 406 31.08 9.34 2.33
N ARG A 407 29.93 9.96 2.06
CA ARG A 407 28.88 10.15 3.07
C ARG A 407 28.37 8.82 3.62
N TRP A 408 28.12 7.84 2.76
CA TRP A 408 27.64 6.53 3.17
C TRP A 408 28.70 5.73 3.93
N GLN A 409 29.94 5.71 3.46
CA GLN A 409 31.05 5.02 4.12
C GLN A 409 31.36 5.64 5.49
N ASN A 410 31.34 6.96 5.61
CA ASN A 410 31.53 7.64 6.90
C ASN A 410 30.48 7.20 7.92
N PHE A 411 29.21 7.10 7.50
CA PHE A 411 28.15 6.58 8.36
C PHE A 411 28.40 5.11 8.76
N LEU A 412 28.73 4.24 7.80
CA LEU A 412 28.98 2.83 8.06
C LEU A 412 30.17 2.61 9.00
N ALA A 413 31.26 3.34 8.82
CA ALA A 413 32.43 3.29 9.67
C ALA A 413 32.12 3.74 11.10
N ALA A 414 31.39 4.85 11.26
CA ALA A 414 30.95 5.33 12.57
C ALA A 414 30.03 4.32 13.28
N TRP A 415 29.07 3.74 12.54
CA TRP A 415 28.18 2.71 13.05
C TRP A 415 28.93 1.44 13.45
N ALA A 416 29.87 0.99 12.63
CA ALA A 416 30.71 -0.17 12.90
C ALA A 416 31.52 0.02 14.19
N ALA A 417 32.17 1.17 14.34
CA ALA A 417 32.92 1.51 15.55
C ALA A 417 32.02 1.54 16.79
N GLN A 418 30.87 2.19 16.71
CA GLN A 418 29.91 2.30 17.82
C GLN A 418 29.37 0.93 18.28
N LYS A 419 29.15 0.01 17.34
CA LYS A 419 28.59 -1.33 17.61
C LYS A 419 29.67 -2.41 17.80
N GLY A 420 30.95 -2.05 17.70
CA GLY A 420 32.07 -2.98 17.86
C GLY A 420 32.24 -3.96 16.69
N PHE A 421 31.71 -3.63 15.51
CA PHE A 421 31.95 -4.41 14.30
C PHE A 421 33.38 -4.20 13.77
N PRO A 422 33.95 -5.18 13.05
CA PRO A 422 35.22 -5.02 12.35
C PRO A 422 35.11 -4.00 11.20
N GLU A 423 36.23 -3.48 10.70
CA GLU A 423 36.24 -2.44 9.64
C GLU A 423 35.66 -2.99 8.32
N GLU A 424 35.91 -4.27 8.08
CA GLU A 424 35.39 -5.11 7.01
C GLU A 424 33.86 -5.12 6.95
N TYR A 425 33.18 -4.77 8.05
CA TYR A 425 31.73 -4.57 8.06
C TYR A 425 31.29 -3.55 7.01
N ALA A 426 32.03 -2.45 6.90
CA ALA A 426 31.81 -1.41 5.91
C ALA A 426 32.55 -1.72 4.60
N THR A 427 33.85 -2.00 4.67
CA THR A 427 34.72 -2.06 3.49
C THR A 427 34.53 -3.30 2.61
N TRP A 428 33.97 -4.40 3.14
CA TRP A 428 33.60 -5.58 2.32
C TRP A 428 32.08 -5.64 2.04
N GLY A 429 31.35 -4.58 2.42
CA GLY A 429 29.91 -4.50 2.21
C GLY A 429 29.10 -5.51 3.03
N LEU A 430 29.62 -5.98 4.16
CA LEU A 430 28.96 -7.01 5.01
C LEU A 430 27.70 -6.47 5.69
N TRP A 431 27.60 -5.15 5.88
CA TRP A 431 26.42 -4.44 6.39
C TRP A 431 25.12 -4.77 5.65
N ARG A 432 25.22 -5.25 4.39
CA ARG A 432 24.06 -5.64 3.57
C ARG A 432 23.35 -6.90 4.08
N TRP A 433 23.86 -7.57 5.11
CA TRP A 433 23.24 -8.78 5.67
C TRP A 433 23.26 -8.76 7.19
N ARG A 434 22.16 -9.18 7.81
CA ARG A 434 22.15 -9.52 9.24
C ARG A 434 22.77 -10.90 9.46
N GLU A 435 22.41 -11.86 8.61
CA GLU A 435 23.00 -13.20 8.53
C GLU A 435 23.76 -13.34 7.19
N LEU A 436 25.07 -13.53 7.27
CA LEU A 436 25.93 -13.62 6.11
C LEU A 436 25.59 -14.86 5.27
N PRO A 437 25.52 -14.74 3.93
CA PRO A 437 25.43 -15.90 3.05
C PRO A 437 26.58 -16.88 3.30
N PRO A 438 26.40 -18.20 3.03
CA PRO A 438 27.41 -19.22 3.31
C PRO A 438 28.80 -18.88 2.76
N LYS A 439 28.89 -18.39 1.51
CA LYS A 439 30.16 -17.99 0.89
C LYS A 439 30.80 -16.77 1.56
N MET A 440 30.00 -15.78 1.98
CA MET A 440 30.55 -14.62 2.71
C MET A 440 31.00 -15.00 4.12
N SER A 441 30.30 -15.94 4.77
CA SER A 441 30.73 -16.51 6.06
C SER A 441 32.05 -17.28 5.93
N GLU A 442 32.24 -18.01 4.84
CA GLU A 442 33.48 -18.72 4.51
C GLU A 442 34.64 -17.74 4.34
N ILE A 443 34.49 -16.72 3.50
CA ILE A 443 35.50 -15.65 3.32
C ILE A 443 35.86 -15.00 4.65
N CYS A 444 34.85 -14.65 5.47
CA CYS A 444 35.10 -14.05 6.78
C CYS A 444 35.97 -14.96 7.64
N ARG A 445 35.68 -16.27 7.70
CA ARG A 445 36.49 -17.23 8.48
C ARG A 445 37.89 -17.42 7.91
N GLU A 446 38.03 -17.50 6.59
CA GLU A 446 39.32 -17.64 5.89
C GLU A 446 40.25 -16.45 6.17
N HIS A 447 39.67 -15.25 6.31
CA HIS A 447 40.40 -14.03 6.65
C HIS A 447 40.39 -13.69 8.16
N GLY A 448 40.05 -14.65 9.03
CA GLY A 448 40.19 -14.51 10.49
C GLY A 448 39.11 -13.66 11.18
N LEU A 449 38.02 -13.31 10.50
CA LEU A 449 36.86 -12.65 11.10
C LEU A 449 35.97 -13.67 11.83
N ALA A 450 35.63 -13.38 13.08
CA ALA A 450 34.77 -14.23 13.88
C ALA A 450 33.31 -14.15 13.40
N VAL A 451 32.77 -15.31 12.99
CA VAL A 451 31.37 -15.48 12.56
C VAL A 451 30.72 -16.55 13.42
N THR A 452 29.53 -16.27 13.97
CA THR A 452 28.78 -17.22 14.81
C THR A 452 28.29 -18.43 14.01
N GLU A 453 27.82 -19.47 14.72
CA GLU A 453 27.18 -20.63 14.08
C GLU A 453 25.94 -20.26 13.25
N LYS A 454 25.28 -19.15 13.59
CA LYS A 454 24.13 -18.59 12.84
C LYS A 454 24.53 -17.69 11.67
N GLY A 455 25.83 -17.56 11.35
CA GLY A 455 26.31 -16.74 10.24
C GLY A 455 26.32 -15.23 10.53
N THR A 456 26.24 -14.80 11.79
CA THR A 456 26.32 -13.37 12.15
C THR A 456 27.76 -12.98 12.48
N LEU A 457 28.20 -11.78 12.09
CA LEU A 457 29.49 -11.24 12.52
C LEU A 457 29.51 -11.06 14.05
N ALA A 458 30.61 -11.48 14.68
CA ALA A 458 30.82 -11.25 16.10
C ALA A 458 31.17 -9.77 16.35
N THR A 459 30.64 -9.21 17.43
CA THR A 459 30.90 -7.84 17.86
C THR A 459 31.91 -7.83 19.01
N GLY A 460 32.93 -6.98 18.90
CA GLY A 460 33.86 -6.67 19.97
C GLY A 460 33.40 -5.48 20.83
N PRO A 461 34.27 -4.95 21.72
CA PRO A 461 33.99 -3.73 22.45
C PRO A 461 33.84 -2.53 21.49
N ALA A 462 32.96 -1.58 21.85
CA ALA A 462 32.80 -0.34 21.12
C ALA A 462 34.14 0.41 21.03
N ARG A 463 34.42 0.96 19.85
CA ARG A 463 35.64 1.73 19.56
C ARG A 463 35.31 3.22 19.51
N PRO A 464 36.28 4.12 19.76
CA PRO A 464 36.08 5.56 19.58
C PRO A 464 35.56 5.84 18.16
N VAL A 465 34.49 6.61 18.05
CA VAL A 465 33.93 6.99 16.75
C VAL A 465 34.99 7.83 16.01
N PRO A 466 35.35 7.48 14.77
CA PRO A 466 36.26 8.29 13.97
C PRO A 466 35.74 9.73 13.89
N VAL A 467 36.61 10.72 14.12
CA VAL A 467 36.26 12.14 13.96
C VAL A 467 35.79 12.34 12.51
N PRO A 468 34.61 12.95 12.26
CA PRO A 468 34.15 13.16 10.90
C PRO A 468 35.16 14.03 10.16
N VAL A 469 35.66 13.54 9.02
CA VAL A 469 36.29 14.43 8.02
C VAL A 469 35.21 15.41 7.59
N GLN A 470 35.47 16.71 7.70
CA GLN A 470 34.53 17.75 7.24
C GLN A 470 34.26 17.55 5.75
N VAL A 471 33.15 16.90 5.41
CA VAL A 471 32.59 16.93 4.07
C VAL A 471 31.64 18.11 4.05
N SER A 472 31.96 19.12 3.25
CA SER A 472 31.07 20.26 3.00
C SER A 472 29.72 19.74 2.53
N GLU A 473 28.65 20.09 3.25
CA GLU A 473 27.29 19.77 2.83
C GLU A 473 27.02 20.37 1.45
N PRO A 474 26.53 19.59 0.46
CA PRO A 474 25.87 20.19 -0.67
C PRO A 474 24.54 20.74 -0.17
N VAL A 475 24.45 22.07 -0.17
CA VAL A 475 23.21 22.82 0.08
C VAL A 475 22.21 22.42 -1.01
N LEU A 476 21.26 21.55 -0.65
CA LEU A 476 20.02 21.43 -1.41
C LEU A 476 19.18 22.65 -1.07
N GLU A 477 19.17 23.63 -1.97
CA GLU A 477 18.26 24.78 -1.88
C GLU A 477 16.82 24.26 -1.80
N ALA A 478 16.13 24.62 -0.72
CA ALA A 478 14.71 24.39 -0.59
C ALA A 478 13.97 25.16 -1.71
N PRO A 479 12.95 24.58 -2.36
CA PRO A 479 12.12 25.33 -3.29
C PRO A 479 11.43 26.49 -2.54
N PRO A 480 11.16 27.63 -3.21
CA PRO A 480 10.61 28.79 -2.55
C PRO A 480 9.26 28.46 -1.93
N LYS A 481 9.07 28.84 -0.67
CA LYS A 481 7.75 28.88 -0.03
C LYS A 481 6.94 29.98 -0.72
N GLU A 482 6.04 29.59 -1.62
CA GLU A 482 4.96 30.49 -2.03
C GLU A 482 4.06 30.77 -0.82
N GLN A 483 3.96 32.05 -0.48
CA GLN A 483 3.01 32.56 0.49
C GLN A 483 1.61 32.48 -0.13
N PRO A 484 0.57 32.08 0.62
CA PRO A 484 -0.79 32.25 0.13
C PRO A 484 -1.12 33.75 0.12
N GLU A 485 -1.30 34.32 -1.07
CA GLU A 485 -1.87 35.67 -1.21
C GLU A 485 -3.35 35.68 -0.79
N PRO A 486 -3.85 36.82 -0.26
CA PRO A 486 -5.21 36.91 0.22
C PRO A 486 -6.20 36.95 -0.94
N VAL A 487 -7.16 36.02 -0.94
CA VAL A 487 -8.29 36.03 -1.87
C VAL A 487 -9.16 37.25 -1.57
N GLN A 488 -8.98 38.32 -2.34
CA GLN A 488 -9.89 39.46 -2.36
C GLN A 488 -11.20 39.06 -3.03
N GLN A 489 -12.29 39.21 -2.27
CA GLN A 489 -13.67 39.15 -2.77
C GLN A 489 -13.88 40.19 -3.87
N LYS A 490 -14.30 39.73 -5.05
CA LYS A 490 -15.02 40.55 -6.03
C LYS A 490 -16.48 40.11 -6.08
N LEU A 491 -17.33 40.87 -5.39
CA LEU A 491 -18.74 40.99 -5.70
C LEU A 491 -18.87 41.66 -7.08
N ALA A 492 -19.42 40.93 -8.05
CA ALA A 492 -20.01 41.51 -9.24
C ALA A 492 -21.15 40.58 -9.70
N GLY A 493 -22.36 41.14 -9.70
CA GLY A 493 -23.58 40.43 -10.05
C GLY A 493 -23.54 39.82 -11.44
N ARG A 494 -23.97 38.56 -11.50
CA ARG A 494 -24.43 37.91 -12.73
C ARG A 494 -25.79 37.30 -12.44
N GLN A 495 -26.71 37.58 -13.35
CA GLN A 495 -28.03 36.98 -13.40
C GLN A 495 -27.89 35.45 -13.42
N THR A 496 -28.76 34.81 -12.65
CA THR A 496 -28.83 33.38 -12.35
C THR A 496 -29.15 32.56 -13.60
N GLU A 497 -28.13 31.91 -14.16
CA GLU A 497 -28.31 30.59 -14.79
C GLU A 497 -28.12 29.55 -13.67
N GLU A 498 -29.13 28.70 -13.44
CA GLU A 498 -29.11 27.65 -12.41
C GLU A 498 -27.88 26.76 -12.59
N GLN A 499 -26.91 26.90 -11.67
CA GLN A 499 -25.84 25.92 -11.56
C GLN A 499 -26.45 24.59 -11.10
N PRO A 500 -26.11 23.45 -11.73
CA PRO A 500 -26.61 22.15 -11.30
C PRO A 500 -26.17 21.88 -9.86
N ASP A 501 -27.10 21.38 -9.04
CA ASP A 501 -26.87 21.01 -7.64
C ASP A 501 -25.61 20.14 -7.53
N PRO A 502 -24.57 20.54 -6.77
CA PRO A 502 -23.34 19.77 -6.62
C PRO A 502 -23.59 18.36 -6.05
N PHE A 503 -24.71 18.10 -5.38
CA PHE A 503 -25.07 16.76 -4.90
C PHE A 503 -25.75 15.87 -5.94
N SER A 504 -26.10 16.42 -7.12
CA SER A 504 -26.69 15.65 -8.23
C SER A 504 -25.77 14.56 -8.75
N GLU A 505 -24.45 14.70 -8.63
CA GLU A 505 -23.50 13.66 -8.99
C GLU A 505 -23.54 12.47 -8.03
N TYR A 506 -23.64 12.73 -6.72
CA TYR A 506 -23.71 11.69 -5.70
C TYR A 506 -25.03 10.93 -5.73
N ARG A 507 -26.14 11.61 -6.09
CA ARG A 507 -27.46 10.96 -6.18
C ARG A 507 -27.46 9.75 -7.12
N LYS A 508 -26.62 9.73 -8.16
CA LYS A 508 -26.51 8.63 -9.13
C LYS A 508 -25.97 7.34 -8.53
N ASP A 509 -25.25 7.42 -7.41
CA ASP A 509 -24.70 6.25 -6.72
C ASP A 509 -25.77 5.53 -5.89
N PHE A 510 -26.95 6.12 -5.71
CA PHE A 510 -28.03 5.52 -4.93
C PHE A 510 -29.03 4.80 -5.85
N PRO A 511 -29.30 3.50 -5.63
CA PRO A 511 -30.24 2.73 -6.45
C PRO A 511 -31.71 3.03 -6.08
N LEU A 512 -32.07 4.31 -6.08
CA LEU A 512 -33.44 4.78 -5.87
C LEU A 512 -34.28 4.59 -7.15
N PRO A 513 -35.53 4.12 -7.05
CA PRO A 513 -36.47 4.14 -8.17
C PRO A 513 -36.65 5.56 -8.73
N ALA A 514 -36.73 5.69 -10.06
CA ALA A 514 -37.00 6.97 -10.70
C ALA A 514 -38.41 7.47 -10.36
N GLY A 515 -38.57 8.78 -10.14
CA GLY A 515 -39.84 9.44 -9.78
C GLY A 515 -40.11 9.50 -8.27
N LEU A 516 -39.47 8.65 -7.47
CA LEU A 516 -39.71 8.51 -6.05
C LEU A 516 -38.98 9.57 -5.21
N THR A 517 -39.68 10.23 -4.29
CA THR A 517 -39.11 11.19 -3.34
C THR A 517 -38.92 10.52 -1.96
N TYR A 518 -37.68 10.16 -1.61
CA TYR A 518 -37.39 9.45 -0.35
C TYR A 518 -36.98 10.40 0.79
N LEU A 519 -37.89 10.63 1.75
CA LEU A 519 -37.71 11.53 2.89
C LEU A 519 -37.91 10.80 4.25
N ASP A 520 -37.52 9.52 4.37
CA ASP A 520 -37.48 8.78 5.65
C ASP A 520 -36.05 8.31 6.03
N SER A 521 -35.04 9.12 5.71
CA SER A 521 -33.63 8.79 5.95
C SER A 521 -33.27 8.65 7.44
N ALA A 522 -33.99 9.35 8.35
CA ALA A 522 -33.85 9.19 9.79
C ALA A 522 -34.41 7.85 10.30
N GLY A 523 -35.25 7.18 9.51
CA GLY A 523 -35.69 5.80 9.72
C GLY A 523 -34.62 4.82 9.27
N THR A 524 -34.25 4.88 7.98
CA THR A 524 -33.08 4.19 7.43
C THR A 524 -32.61 4.93 6.19
N SER A 525 -31.30 4.99 5.98
CA SER A 525 -30.74 5.57 4.75
C SER A 525 -30.66 4.53 3.64
N ILE A 526 -30.55 5.00 2.39
CA ILE A 526 -30.28 4.14 1.23
C ILE A 526 -28.76 3.95 1.09
N SER A 527 -28.30 2.71 1.00
CA SER A 527 -26.88 2.43 0.74
C SER A 527 -26.51 2.71 -0.71
N PRO A 528 -25.42 3.44 -0.98
CA PRO A 528 -24.94 3.67 -2.34
C PRO A 528 -24.28 2.41 -2.89
N THR A 529 -24.21 2.29 -4.22
CA THR A 529 -23.65 1.13 -4.94
C THR A 529 -22.27 0.70 -4.42
N PRO A 530 -21.30 1.59 -4.10
CA PRO A 530 -20.01 1.18 -3.55
C PRO A 530 -20.10 0.40 -2.22
N VAL A 531 -21.11 0.67 -1.39
CA VAL A 531 -21.35 -0.07 -0.13
C VAL A 531 -21.90 -1.46 -0.42
N LEU A 532 -22.87 -1.55 -1.34
CA LEU A 532 -23.46 -2.81 -1.79
C LEU A 532 -22.40 -3.71 -2.44
N ASP A 533 -21.56 -3.13 -3.31
CA ASP A 533 -20.47 -3.81 -3.99
C ASP A 533 -19.45 -4.38 -3.00
N ALA A 534 -19.13 -3.65 -1.92
CA ALA A 534 -18.21 -4.14 -0.89
C ALA A 534 -18.73 -5.40 -0.20
N MET A 535 -20.03 -5.43 0.12
CA MET A 535 -20.69 -6.61 0.69
C MET A 535 -20.72 -7.78 -0.32
N MET A 536 -21.14 -7.50 -1.56
CA MET A 536 -21.18 -8.51 -2.62
C MET A 536 -19.80 -9.10 -2.90
N GLN A 537 -18.75 -8.26 -2.90
CA GLN A 537 -17.39 -8.71 -3.14
C GLN A 537 -16.90 -9.66 -2.03
N TYR A 538 -17.21 -9.37 -0.77
CA TYR A 538 -16.94 -10.30 0.34
C TYR A 538 -17.59 -11.66 0.05
N ASP A 539 -18.90 -11.66 -0.23
CA ASP A 539 -19.65 -12.90 -0.42
C ASP A 539 -19.19 -13.71 -1.65
N GLN A 540 -18.85 -13.05 -2.74
CA GLN A 540 -18.53 -13.71 -4.01
C GLN A 540 -17.04 -14.07 -4.16
N THR A 541 -16.14 -13.35 -3.50
CA THR A 541 -14.70 -13.44 -3.79
C THR A 541 -13.88 -14.02 -2.63
N TYR A 542 -14.19 -13.66 -1.39
CA TYR A 542 -13.33 -14.01 -0.25
C TYR A 542 -14.10 -14.35 1.03
N ARG A 543 -15.33 -14.86 0.90
CA ARG A 543 -16.18 -15.25 2.02
C ARG A 543 -15.49 -16.28 2.90
N ALA A 544 -15.20 -15.89 4.12
CA ALA A 544 -14.62 -16.71 5.16
C ALA A 544 -14.92 -16.10 6.53
N ASN A 545 -14.77 -16.90 7.58
CA ASN A 545 -14.84 -16.39 8.95
C ASN A 545 -13.60 -15.56 9.27
N VAL A 546 -13.71 -14.64 10.24
CA VAL A 546 -12.63 -13.80 10.75
C VAL A 546 -11.98 -14.41 12.00
N GLY A 547 -10.73 -14.03 12.29
CA GLY A 547 -10.00 -14.47 13.47
C GLY A 547 -8.97 -15.57 13.16
N ARG A 548 -8.98 -16.66 13.92
CA ARG A 548 -7.85 -17.61 14.07
C ARG A 548 -7.59 -18.55 12.88
N GLY A 549 -8.27 -18.38 11.76
CA GLY A 549 -8.06 -19.22 10.58
C GLY A 549 -6.75 -18.87 9.85
N VAL A 550 -6.02 -19.89 9.39
CA VAL A 550 -4.71 -19.72 8.75
C VAL A 550 -4.75 -19.70 7.22
N HIS A 551 -5.91 -19.98 6.60
CA HIS A 551 -6.02 -19.98 5.14
C HIS A 551 -6.23 -18.56 4.58
N ARG A 552 -5.86 -18.39 3.31
CA ARG A 552 -5.85 -17.10 2.59
C ARG A 552 -7.15 -16.30 2.74
N LEU A 553 -8.31 -16.93 2.52
CA LEU A 553 -9.59 -16.21 2.59
C LEU A 553 -9.91 -15.67 4.00
N THR A 554 -9.63 -16.42 5.07
CA THR A 554 -9.80 -15.92 6.45
C THR A 554 -8.83 -14.78 6.75
N GLN A 555 -7.59 -14.84 6.27
CA GLN A 555 -6.65 -13.74 6.45
C GLN A 555 -7.16 -12.45 5.77
N VAL A 556 -7.67 -12.56 4.54
CA VAL A 556 -8.25 -11.42 3.82
C VAL A 556 -9.49 -10.88 4.52
N ALA A 557 -10.44 -11.75 4.89
CA ALA A 557 -11.66 -11.36 5.58
C ALA A 557 -11.34 -10.68 6.93
N THR A 558 -10.42 -11.26 7.72
CA THR A 558 -9.99 -10.70 9.01
C THR A 558 -9.39 -9.32 8.84
N GLN A 559 -8.50 -9.15 7.86
CA GLN A 559 -7.86 -7.86 7.60
C GLN A 559 -8.88 -6.81 7.12
N ARG A 560 -9.82 -7.16 6.24
CA ARG A 560 -10.87 -6.24 5.75
C ARG A 560 -11.82 -5.82 6.87
N TYR A 561 -12.22 -6.77 7.71
CA TYR A 561 -13.06 -6.51 8.88
C TYR A 561 -12.34 -5.63 9.91
N TRP A 562 -11.06 -5.92 10.20
CA TRP A 562 -10.21 -5.07 11.04
C TRP A 562 -10.03 -3.65 10.47
N HIS A 563 -9.82 -3.51 9.16
CA HIS A 563 -9.76 -2.20 8.51
C HIS A 563 -11.06 -1.41 8.65
N ALA A 564 -12.23 -2.07 8.62
CA ALA A 564 -13.51 -1.39 8.83
C ALA A 564 -13.57 -0.72 10.22
N HIS A 565 -13.08 -1.39 11.27
CA HIS A 565 -12.96 -0.80 12.60
C HIS A 565 -12.06 0.44 12.60
N LYS A 566 -10.90 0.36 11.94
CA LYS A 566 -9.97 1.49 11.85
C LYS A 566 -10.52 2.67 11.05
N LYS A 567 -11.32 2.41 10.02
CA LYS A 567 -12.02 3.46 9.27
C LYS A 567 -13.07 4.14 10.12
N VAL A 568 -13.90 3.37 10.82
CA VAL A 568 -14.89 3.90 11.75
C VAL A 568 -14.22 4.72 12.86
N ALA A 569 -13.12 4.22 13.44
CA ALA A 569 -12.36 4.95 14.44
C ALA A 569 -11.87 6.31 13.90
N ARG A 570 -11.29 6.34 12.71
CA ARG A 570 -10.88 7.60 12.06
C ARG A 570 -12.04 8.56 11.85
N PHE A 571 -13.16 8.04 11.34
CA PHE A 571 -14.32 8.83 10.99
C PHE A 571 -14.89 9.62 12.17
N ILE A 572 -14.76 9.06 13.38
CA ILE A 572 -15.23 9.67 14.62
C ILE A 572 -14.09 10.33 15.44
N GLY A 573 -12.89 10.50 14.89
CA GLY A 573 -11.76 11.11 15.62
C GLY A 573 -11.11 10.25 16.71
N ALA A 574 -11.26 8.92 16.64
CA ALA A 574 -10.82 7.95 17.64
C ALA A 574 -9.55 7.14 17.25
N GLU A 575 -8.66 7.65 16.38
CA GLU A 575 -7.50 6.86 15.93
C GLU A 575 -6.46 6.59 17.04
N GLU A 576 -6.32 7.53 17.99
CA GLU A 576 -5.27 7.53 19.00
C GLU A 576 -5.70 6.92 20.34
N GLN A 577 -7.02 6.85 20.62
CA GLN A 577 -7.55 6.37 21.90
C GLN A 577 -8.91 5.68 21.76
N GLY A 578 -9.15 4.71 22.64
CA GLY A 578 -10.40 4.00 22.78
C GLY A 578 -10.53 2.77 21.88
N GLU A 579 -11.62 2.04 22.09
CA GLU A 579 -11.95 0.84 21.34
C GLU A 579 -13.25 1.05 20.57
N VAL A 580 -13.22 0.76 19.27
CA VAL A 580 -14.40 0.70 18.41
C VAL A 580 -14.87 -0.74 18.38
N VAL A 581 -16.11 -0.98 18.75
CA VAL A 581 -16.77 -2.29 18.77
C VAL A 581 -17.93 -2.26 17.79
N PHE A 582 -18.02 -3.26 16.91
CA PHE A 582 -19.18 -3.44 16.06
C PHE A 582 -20.28 -4.22 16.79
N THR A 583 -21.48 -3.67 16.74
CA THR A 583 -22.70 -4.25 17.29
C THR A 583 -23.72 -4.44 16.18
N LYS A 584 -24.89 -5.01 16.50
CA LYS A 584 -26.01 -5.12 15.58
C LYS A 584 -26.62 -3.76 15.23
N ASN A 585 -26.62 -2.82 16.18
CA ASN A 585 -27.19 -1.47 16.07
C ASN A 585 -26.83 -0.62 17.32
N ALA A 586 -27.16 0.68 17.29
CA ALA A 586 -26.98 1.59 18.44
C ALA A 586 -27.70 1.08 19.70
N THR A 587 -28.86 0.44 19.56
CA THR A 587 -29.60 -0.14 20.70
C THR A 587 -28.76 -1.18 21.45
N GLU A 588 -28.06 -2.06 20.73
CA GLU A 588 -27.17 -3.05 21.34
C GLU A 588 -25.93 -2.40 21.94
N ALA A 589 -25.36 -1.38 21.29
CA ALA A 589 -24.26 -0.59 21.85
C ALA A 589 -24.64 0.08 23.18
N ILE A 590 -25.81 0.73 23.26
CA ILE A 590 -26.33 1.35 24.49
C ILE A 590 -26.60 0.27 25.56
N ALA A 591 -27.17 -0.87 25.18
CA ALA A 591 -27.39 -1.98 26.10
C ALA A 591 -26.07 -2.52 26.69
N MET A 592 -25.00 -2.58 25.89
CA MET A 592 -23.67 -2.96 26.38
C MET A 592 -23.15 -2.00 27.45
N VAL A 593 -23.40 -0.69 27.31
CA VAL A 593 -23.06 0.28 28.38
C VAL A 593 -23.94 0.05 29.61
N ALA A 594 -25.26 -0.03 29.42
CA ALA A 594 -26.22 -0.15 30.52
C ALA A 594 -25.98 -1.37 31.40
N TYR A 595 -25.70 -2.53 30.79
CA TYR A 595 -25.53 -3.78 31.52
C TYR A 595 -24.07 -4.13 31.81
N GLY A 596 -23.11 -3.55 31.08
CA GLY A 596 -21.69 -3.82 31.23
C GLY A 596 -20.95 -2.88 32.19
N LEU A 597 -21.46 -1.66 32.44
CA LEU A 597 -20.79 -0.69 33.30
C LEU A 597 -20.77 -1.09 34.77
N GLY A 598 -21.83 -1.77 35.22
CA GLY A 598 -22.07 -2.09 36.63
C GLY A 598 -22.44 -0.85 37.45
N PHE A 599 -23.52 -0.94 38.23
CA PHE A 599 -24.00 0.16 39.07
C PHE A 599 -24.11 -0.28 40.53
N CYS A 600 -23.83 0.65 41.44
CA CYS A 600 -24.21 0.54 42.84
C CYS A 600 -25.65 1.03 43.02
N PRO A 601 -26.49 0.42 43.88
CA PRO A 601 -27.89 0.83 44.07
C PRO A 601 -28.16 2.27 44.53
N LYS A 602 -27.11 3.04 44.85
CA LYS A 602 -27.17 4.46 45.24
C LYS A 602 -26.77 5.42 44.12
N GLU A 603 -26.20 4.90 43.04
CA GLU A 603 -25.76 5.67 41.89
C GLU A 603 -26.95 6.01 40.99
N ARG A 604 -26.92 7.20 40.39
CA ARG A 604 -28.01 7.74 39.58
C ARG A 604 -27.63 7.78 38.11
N VAL A 605 -28.66 7.76 37.25
CA VAL A 605 -28.55 8.04 35.82
C VAL A 605 -29.36 9.29 35.49
N VAL A 606 -28.77 10.21 34.72
CA VAL A 606 -29.46 11.41 34.19
C VAL A 606 -29.59 11.26 32.68
N THR A 607 -30.77 11.55 32.15
CA THR A 607 -31.06 11.51 30.72
C THR A 607 -32.06 12.60 30.31
N THR A 608 -32.52 12.63 29.06
CA THR A 608 -33.37 13.70 28.53
C THR A 608 -34.71 13.19 28.01
N ILE A 609 -35.68 14.09 27.87
CA ILE A 609 -36.95 13.77 27.21
C ILE A 609 -36.81 13.56 25.70
N LEU A 610 -35.67 13.99 25.11
CA LEU A 610 -35.36 13.84 23.68
C LEU A 610 -34.94 12.43 23.28
N GLU A 611 -34.72 11.54 24.26
CA GLU A 611 -34.17 10.22 23.98
C GLU A 611 -35.09 9.37 23.13
N HIS A 612 -34.49 8.74 22.11
CA HIS A 612 -35.09 7.58 21.46
C HIS A 612 -35.26 6.45 22.49
N HIS A 613 -36.27 5.61 22.34
CA HIS A 613 -36.55 4.49 23.26
C HIS A 613 -35.33 3.60 23.53
N SER A 614 -34.44 3.43 22.55
CA SER A 614 -33.17 2.72 22.70
C SER A 614 -32.25 3.29 23.78
N ASN A 615 -32.25 4.61 23.97
CA ASN A 615 -31.47 5.30 24.99
C ASN A 615 -32.30 5.70 26.23
N LEU A 616 -33.50 5.12 26.41
CA LEU A 616 -34.36 5.38 27.56
C LEU A 616 -34.72 4.09 28.31
N LEU A 617 -35.24 3.10 27.58
CA LEU A 617 -35.78 1.86 28.17
C LEU A 617 -34.75 1.02 28.95
N PRO A 618 -33.46 0.91 28.55
CA PRO A 618 -32.47 0.20 29.34
C PRO A 618 -32.35 0.79 30.76
N TRP A 619 -32.33 2.11 30.87
CA TRP A 619 -32.19 2.82 32.15
C TRP A 619 -33.45 2.71 33.01
N MET A 620 -34.63 2.84 32.40
CA MET A 620 -35.90 2.60 33.09
C MET A 620 -35.96 1.19 33.67
N ARG A 621 -35.46 0.19 32.94
CA ARG A 621 -35.39 -1.19 33.43
C ARG A 621 -34.43 -1.35 34.60
N LEU A 622 -33.26 -0.70 34.58
CA LEU A 622 -32.34 -0.71 35.72
C LEU A 622 -32.98 -0.07 36.96
N ALA A 623 -33.72 1.03 36.80
CA ALA A 623 -34.45 1.69 37.88
C ALA A 623 -35.59 0.80 38.42
N GLU A 624 -36.39 0.19 37.56
CA GLU A 624 -37.47 -0.75 37.94
C GLU A 624 -36.92 -1.95 38.72
N LYS A 625 -35.73 -2.43 38.36
CA LYS A 625 -35.03 -3.52 39.06
C LYS A 625 -34.21 -3.06 40.26
N GLN A 626 -34.27 -1.78 40.63
CA GLN A 626 -33.54 -1.19 41.76
C GLN A 626 -32.03 -1.44 41.67
N GLN A 627 -31.48 -1.50 40.46
CA GLN A 627 -30.05 -1.65 40.19
C GLN A 627 -29.34 -0.29 40.15
N ILE A 628 -30.10 0.79 39.97
CA ILE A 628 -29.69 2.19 40.15
C ILE A 628 -30.61 2.84 41.19
N GLY A 629 -30.13 3.89 41.84
CA GLY A 629 -30.86 4.60 42.90
C GLY A 629 -31.91 5.56 42.39
N ASP A 630 -31.67 6.20 41.24
CA ASP A 630 -32.62 7.09 40.58
C ASP A 630 -32.36 7.21 39.07
N LEU A 631 -33.43 7.50 38.32
CA LEU A 631 -33.37 7.90 36.91
C LEU A 631 -34.06 9.26 36.75
N THR A 632 -33.27 10.30 36.46
CA THR A 632 -33.79 11.65 36.23
C THR A 632 -33.91 11.93 34.73
N ILE A 633 -35.07 12.40 34.27
CA ILE A 633 -35.34 12.76 32.86
C ILE A 633 -35.50 14.27 32.77
N VAL A 634 -34.59 14.93 32.07
CA VAL A 634 -34.54 16.39 31.91
C VAL A 634 -35.43 16.82 30.74
N PRO A 635 -36.30 17.83 30.92
CA PRO A 635 -37.21 18.31 29.88
C PRO A 635 -36.50 19.19 28.83
N ILE A 636 -37.26 19.63 27.83
CA ILE A 636 -36.86 20.70 26.90
C ILE A 636 -37.57 22.01 27.24
N GLY A 637 -37.02 23.12 26.78
CA GLY A 637 -37.65 24.44 26.85
C GLY A 637 -38.71 24.66 25.76
N GLU A 638 -39.40 25.80 25.84
CA GLU A 638 -40.39 26.22 24.83
C GLU A 638 -39.77 26.47 23.44
N ASP A 639 -38.46 26.71 23.38
CA ASP A 639 -37.66 26.87 22.17
C ASP A 639 -37.27 25.54 21.50
N LEU A 640 -37.73 24.42 22.06
CA LEU A 640 -37.45 23.05 21.63
C LEU A 640 -35.97 22.63 21.81
N LEU A 641 -35.22 23.36 22.65
CA LEU A 641 -33.85 23.04 23.03
C LEU A 641 -33.81 22.35 24.41
N LEU A 642 -32.73 21.63 24.71
CA LEU A 642 -32.54 21.01 26.02
C LEU A 642 -32.46 22.09 27.11
N ASP A 643 -33.18 21.90 28.22
CA ASP A 643 -33.05 22.78 29.39
C ASP A 643 -31.72 22.51 30.11
N MET A 644 -30.70 23.31 29.76
CA MET A 644 -29.35 23.17 30.32
C MET A 644 -29.28 23.49 31.81
N ASN A 645 -30.15 24.36 32.33
CA ASN A 645 -30.18 24.65 33.77
C ASN A 645 -30.72 23.46 34.55
N ALA A 646 -31.84 22.87 34.07
CA ALA A 646 -32.40 21.67 34.68
C ALA A 646 -31.44 20.47 34.57
N LEU A 647 -30.64 20.39 33.50
CA LEU A 647 -29.59 19.39 33.36
C LEU A 647 -28.47 19.58 34.40
N GLU A 648 -27.95 20.80 34.54
CA GLU A 648 -26.90 21.11 35.51
C GLU A 648 -27.37 20.84 36.95
N GLU A 649 -28.61 21.19 37.30
CA GLU A 649 -29.21 20.89 38.60
C GLU A 649 -29.40 19.38 38.85
N ALA A 650 -29.68 18.60 37.80
CA ALA A 650 -29.88 17.15 37.90
C ALA A 650 -28.57 16.37 38.10
N ILE A 651 -27.44 16.90 37.63
CA ILE A 651 -26.12 16.26 37.74
C ILE A 651 -25.51 16.60 39.10
N THR A 652 -25.34 15.56 39.92
CA THR A 652 -24.73 15.65 41.26
C THR A 652 -23.58 14.64 41.41
N ASP A 653 -22.83 14.71 42.51
CA ASP A 653 -21.74 13.76 42.84
C ASP A 653 -22.19 12.28 42.99
N THR A 654 -23.51 12.03 43.04
CA THR A 654 -24.06 10.66 43.04
C THR A 654 -24.42 10.15 41.64
N THR A 655 -24.24 10.99 40.63
CA THR A 655 -24.50 10.66 39.22
C THR A 655 -23.36 9.82 38.69
N ARG A 656 -23.67 8.60 38.27
CA ARG A 656 -22.67 7.70 37.70
C ARG A 656 -22.57 7.86 36.19
N LEU A 657 -23.71 8.09 35.53
CA LEU A 657 -23.81 8.18 34.08
C LEU A 657 -24.81 9.27 33.70
N VAL A 658 -24.40 10.13 32.77
CA VAL A 658 -25.29 10.98 31.99
C VAL A 658 -25.37 10.39 30.60
N THR A 659 -26.58 10.24 30.06
CA THR A 659 -26.80 9.70 28.72
C THR A 659 -27.73 10.61 27.93
N VAL A 660 -27.24 11.09 26.78
CA VAL A 660 -27.94 12.08 25.95
C VAL A 660 -27.85 11.72 24.48
N THR A 661 -28.91 12.00 23.73
CA THR A 661 -28.82 12.05 22.27
C THR A 661 -27.99 13.25 21.83
N GLN A 662 -27.15 13.10 20.80
CA GLN A 662 -26.46 14.24 20.19
C GLN A 662 -27.38 15.02 19.25
N ALA A 663 -28.34 14.34 18.61
CA ALA A 663 -29.32 14.94 17.73
C ALA A 663 -30.65 14.19 17.77
N SER A 664 -31.74 14.90 18.03
CA SER A 664 -33.09 14.32 18.15
C SER A 664 -33.55 13.70 16.82
N ASN A 665 -34.07 12.47 16.88
CA ASN A 665 -34.66 11.79 15.72
C ASN A 665 -36.08 12.27 15.37
N VAL A 666 -36.64 13.20 16.14
CA VAL A 666 -37.99 13.72 15.96
C VAL A 666 -37.94 15.15 15.45
N ILE A 667 -37.40 16.05 16.26
CA ILE A 667 -37.43 17.49 16.01
C ILE A 667 -36.10 18.04 15.47
N GLY A 668 -35.12 17.16 15.26
CA GLY A 668 -33.82 17.50 14.71
C GLY A 668 -32.88 18.26 15.65
N THR A 669 -33.31 18.64 16.86
CA THR A 669 -32.52 19.42 17.83
C THR A 669 -31.14 18.80 18.08
N ILE A 670 -30.08 19.60 17.96
CA ILE A 670 -28.71 19.25 18.32
C ILE A 670 -28.47 19.63 19.77
N VAL A 671 -27.97 18.69 20.57
CA VAL A 671 -27.69 18.87 22.00
C VAL A 671 -26.24 19.37 22.19
N PRO A 672 -25.97 20.34 23.10
CA PRO A 672 -24.63 20.89 23.32
C PRO A 672 -23.72 19.92 24.13
N VAL A 673 -23.40 18.77 23.56
CA VAL A 673 -22.68 17.66 24.22
C VAL A 673 -21.37 18.08 24.88
N LYS A 674 -20.63 19.03 24.30
CA LYS A 674 -19.36 19.51 24.88
C LYS A 674 -19.53 20.19 26.24
N GLU A 675 -20.59 20.96 26.38
CA GLU A 675 -20.93 21.65 27.62
C GLU A 675 -21.37 20.63 28.67
N ILE A 676 -22.18 19.65 28.25
CA ILE A 676 -22.61 18.53 29.09
C ILE A 676 -21.41 17.72 29.58
N ALA A 677 -20.46 17.40 28.71
CA ALA A 677 -19.24 16.68 29.06
C ALA A 677 -18.44 17.39 30.16
N LYS A 678 -18.36 18.72 30.11
CA LYS A 678 -17.71 19.50 31.16
C LYS A 678 -18.43 19.32 32.51
N ILE A 679 -19.75 19.48 32.54
CA ILE A 679 -20.56 19.33 33.76
C ILE A 679 -20.42 17.90 34.32
N CYS A 680 -20.44 16.88 33.45
CA CYS A 680 -20.26 15.48 33.85
C CYS A 680 -18.91 15.27 34.55
N HIS A 681 -17.82 15.75 33.95
CA HIS A 681 -16.48 15.58 34.50
C HIS A 681 -16.26 16.36 35.80
N ASP A 682 -16.88 17.53 35.95
CA ASP A 682 -16.81 18.32 37.19
C ASP A 682 -17.42 17.55 38.39
N HIS A 683 -18.37 16.64 38.13
CA HIS A 683 -18.99 15.75 39.12
C HIS A 683 -18.48 14.29 39.09
N GLY A 684 -17.49 13.97 38.24
CA GLY A 684 -16.97 12.62 38.08
C GLY A 684 -17.93 11.60 37.44
N ALA A 685 -18.98 12.08 36.77
CA ALA A 685 -19.93 11.25 36.02
C ALA A 685 -19.38 10.89 34.64
N LEU A 686 -19.72 9.69 34.15
CA LEU A 686 -19.43 9.28 32.78
C LEU A 686 -20.48 9.83 31.81
N LEU A 687 -20.12 10.02 30.55
CA LEU A 687 -21.01 10.49 29.49
C LEU A 687 -21.16 9.48 28.35
N LEU A 688 -22.40 9.02 28.12
CA LEU A 688 -22.81 8.28 26.93
C LEU A 688 -23.56 9.19 25.96
N VAL A 689 -23.14 9.18 24.69
CA VAL A 689 -23.76 9.93 23.61
C VAL A 689 -24.41 8.99 22.60
N ASP A 690 -25.73 9.09 22.43
CA ASP A 690 -26.46 8.47 21.31
C ASP A 690 -26.33 9.37 20.08
N ALA A 691 -25.46 8.95 19.17
CA ALA A 691 -25.08 9.64 17.96
C ALA A 691 -25.74 9.05 16.71
N ALA A 692 -26.82 8.26 16.86
CA ALA A 692 -27.49 7.59 15.75
C ALA A 692 -28.01 8.55 14.67
N GLN A 693 -28.27 9.82 15.00
CA GLN A 693 -28.69 10.87 14.07
C GLN A 693 -27.70 12.02 13.91
N SER A 694 -26.57 12.05 14.62
CA SER A 694 -25.55 13.07 14.38
C SER A 694 -24.51 12.57 13.38
N VAL A 695 -24.02 11.34 13.54
CA VAL A 695 -23.00 10.72 12.68
C VAL A 695 -23.36 10.72 11.19
N PRO A 696 -24.63 10.52 10.77
CA PRO A 696 -25.00 10.61 9.34
C PRO A 696 -25.07 12.04 8.79
N HIS A 697 -25.23 13.04 9.66
CA HIS A 697 -25.72 14.38 9.28
C HIS A 697 -24.71 15.51 9.57
N MET A 698 -23.68 15.26 10.38
CA MET A 698 -22.67 16.25 10.76
C MET A 698 -21.32 15.59 11.11
N PRO A 699 -20.21 16.33 11.05
CA PRO A 699 -18.94 15.86 11.60
C PRO A 699 -19.07 15.53 13.09
N VAL A 700 -18.48 14.42 13.50
CA VAL A 700 -18.43 13.97 14.89
C VAL A 700 -16.99 13.61 15.21
N ASP A 701 -16.45 14.19 16.28
CA ASP A 701 -15.11 13.88 16.80
C ASP A 701 -15.24 13.62 18.31
N VAL A 702 -14.97 12.39 18.74
CA VAL A 702 -15.11 11.99 20.15
C VAL A 702 -14.13 12.70 21.06
N SER A 703 -12.99 13.15 20.54
CA SER A 703 -11.99 13.90 21.30
C SER A 703 -12.48 15.32 21.57
N ASP A 704 -13.16 15.91 20.59
CA ASP A 704 -13.81 17.22 20.69
C ASP A 704 -15.11 17.19 21.53
N LEU A 705 -15.90 16.12 21.42
CA LEU A 705 -17.06 15.87 22.29
C LEU A 705 -16.65 15.57 23.74
N ASN A 706 -15.49 14.96 23.93
CA ASN A 706 -14.97 14.50 25.22
C ASN A 706 -15.98 13.61 25.98
N CYS A 707 -16.69 12.72 25.28
CA CYS A 707 -17.55 11.71 25.90
C CYS A 707 -16.75 10.45 26.27
N ASP A 708 -17.34 9.58 27.10
CA ASP A 708 -16.74 8.27 27.46
C ASP A 708 -17.24 7.15 26.55
N PHE A 709 -18.48 7.27 26.06
CA PHE A 709 -19.10 6.33 25.16
C PHE A 709 -19.82 7.05 24.02
N LEU A 710 -19.71 6.52 22.80
CA LEU A 710 -20.45 6.99 21.63
C LEU A 710 -21.13 5.79 20.96
N ALA A 711 -22.44 5.85 20.76
CA ALA A 711 -23.22 4.79 20.13
C ALA A 711 -23.93 5.28 18.86
N PHE A 712 -23.84 4.54 17.75
CA PHE A 712 -24.59 4.86 16.54
C PHE A 712 -24.89 3.62 15.67
N SER A 713 -25.78 3.78 14.69
CA SER A 713 -26.22 2.70 13.81
C SER A 713 -25.75 2.91 12.37
N GLY A 714 -25.23 1.86 11.75
CA GLY A 714 -24.73 1.92 10.37
C GLY A 714 -25.82 2.19 9.33
N HIS A 715 -27.01 1.60 9.50
CA HIS A 715 -28.13 1.75 8.54
C HIS A 715 -28.67 3.17 8.38
N LYS A 716 -28.31 4.08 9.28
CA LYS A 716 -28.66 5.51 9.17
C LYS A 716 -27.58 6.33 8.46
N MET A 717 -26.35 5.81 8.37
CA MET A 717 -25.18 6.47 7.78
C MET A 717 -24.73 5.79 6.49
N LEU A 718 -25.68 5.46 5.61
CA LEU A 718 -25.49 4.75 4.33
C LEU A 718 -25.00 3.30 4.43
N GLY A 719 -24.74 2.82 5.65
CA GLY A 719 -24.25 1.49 5.92
C GLY A 719 -25.33 0.42 5.89
N PRO A 720 -24.95 -0.86 6.00
CA PRO A 720 -25.89 -1.97 5.96
C PRO A 720 -26.73 -2.08 7.23
N THR A 721 -27.90 -2.72 7.13
CA THR A 721 -28.65 -3.19 8.30
C THR A 721 -27.85 -4.24 9.09
N GLY A 722 -28.16 -4.39 10.38
CA GLY A 722 -27.42 -5.30 11.27
C GLY A 722 -26.00 -4.83 11.57
N THR A 723 -25.72 -3.53 11.41
CA THR A 723 -24.47 -2.90 11.83
C THR A 723 -24.73 -1.71 12.74
N GLY A 724 -23.97 -1.64 13.82
CA GLY A 724 -23.91 -0.55 14.78
C GLY A 724 -22.51 -0.46 15.35
N VAL A 725 -22.27 0.62 16.10
CA VAL A 725 -20.96 0.91 16.67
C VAL A 725 -21.15 1.36 18.11
N LEU A 726 -20.30 0.82 18.98
CA LEU A 726 -19.97 1.40 20.28
C LEU A 726 -18.50 1.81 20.23
N TRP A 727 -18.22 3.09 20.40
CA TRP A 727 -16.88 3.52 20.80
C TRP A 727 -16.85 3.73 22.31
N MET A 728 -15.78 3.28 22.95
CA MET A 728 -15.54 3.49 24.38
C MET A 728 -14.13 4.03 24.59
N LYS A 729 -14.02 5.13 25.34
CA LYS A 729 -12.74 5.79 25.65
C LYS A 729 -11.81 4.87 26.43
N GLU A 730 -12.37 4.16 27.40
CA GLU A 730 -11.69 3.14 28.20
C GLU A 730 -12.49 1.83 28.15
N SER A 731 -11.79 0.69 28.10
CA SER A 731 -12.39 -0.65 28.03
C SER A 731 -12.85 -1.16 29.40
N ILE A 732 -13.70 -0.38 30.07
CA ILE A 732 -14.18 -0.64 31.44
C ILE A 732 -15.44 -1.50 31.50
N LEU A 733 -16.11 -1.71 30.37
CA LEU A 733 -17.35 -2.48 30.32
C LEU A 733 -17.08 -3.98 30.40
N GLU A 734 -17.91 -4.68 31.16
CA GLU A 734 -18.04 -6.14 31.07
C GLU A 734 -18.80 -6.53 29.77
N PRO A 735 -18.33 -7.52 29.00
CA PRO A 735 -19.01 -7.92 27.76
C PRO A 735 -20.43 -8.44 28.02
N LEU A 736 -21.40 -7.92 27.27
CA LEU A 736 -22.80 -8.34 27.35
C LEU A 736 -22.99 -9.83 26.97
N LEU A 737 -22.19 -10.31 26.02
CA LEU A 737 -22.22 -11.69 25.53
C LEU A 737 -20.84 -12.33 25.70
N LEU A 738 -20.82 -13.59 26.15
CA LEU A 738 -19.61 -14.41 26.23
C LEU A 738 -19.75 -15.62 25.31
N GLY A 739 -18.73 -15.85 24.49
CA GLY A 739 -18.73 -16.94 23.52
C GLY A 739 -17.43 -17.02 22.72
N GLY A 740 -17.40 -17.91 21.72
CA GLY A 740 -16.28 -17.98 20.78
C GLY A 740 -16.08 -16.62 20.06
N GLY A 741 -14.84 -16.22 19.83
CA GLY A 741 -14.51 -14.86 19.33
C GLY A 741 -14.10 -13.91 20.46
N ALA A 742 -14.85 -13.91 21.57
CA ALA A 742 -14.60 -13.03 22.73
C ALA A 742 -13.55 -13.53 23.73
N VAL A 743 -13.05 -14.75 23.56
CA VAL A 743 -12.10 -15.40 24.47
C VAL A 743 -10.74 -15.63 23.81
N SER A 744 -9.66 -15.48 24.58
CA SER A 744 -8.29 -15.87 24.23
C SER A 744 -8.00 -17.32 24.64
N SER A 745 -8.42 -17.74 25.83
CA SER A 745 -8.29 -19.11 26.35
C SER A 745 -9.53 -19.57 27.13
N VAL A 746 -9.81 -20.88 27.12
CA VAL A 746 -10.91 -21.51 27.88
C VAL A 746 -10.43 -22.83 28.45
N THR A 747 -10.74 -23.09 29.73
CA THR A 747 -10.49 -24.35 30.43
C THR A 747 -11.78 -24.85 31.07
N GLY A 748 -11.76 -26.05 31.69
CA GLY A 748 -12.92 -26.58 32.41
C GLY A 748 -13.33 -25.77 33.66
N THR A 749 -12.51 -24.82 34.11
CA THR A 749 -12.73 -24.06 35.35
C THR A 749 -12.71 -22.54 35.16
N GLY A 750 -12.44 -22.04 33.96
CA GLY A 750 -12.39 -20.61 33.69
C GLY A 750 -12.06 -20.24 32.25
N TYR A 751 -11.99 -18.95 31.97
CA TYR A 751 -11.65 -18.41 30.65
C TYR A 751 -10.89 -17.09 30.79
N THR A 752 -10.24 -16.68 29.70
CA THR A 752 -9.62 -15.37 29.56
C THR A 752 -10.24 -14.68 28.36
N LEU A 753 -10.61 -13.41 28.50
CA LEU A 753 -11.14 -12.62 27.40
C LEU A 753 -10.07 -12.31 26.35
N ALA A 754 -10.50 -12.05 25.14
CA ALA A 754 -9.67 -11.46 24.10
C ALA A 754 -9.32 -9.99 24.44
N GLU A 755 -8.42 -9.42 23.66
CA GLU A 755 -8.03 -8.00 23.74
C GLU A 755 -8.71 -7.19 22.63
N GLY A 756 -8.80 -5.87 22.82
CA GLY A 756 -9.42 -4.92 21.90
C GLY A 756 -10.89 -5.21 21.63
N TYR A 757 -11.40 -4.75 20.48
CA TYR A 757 -12.78 -4.97 20.04
C TYR A 757 -13.24 -6.45 20.10
N ALA A 758 -12.32 -7.40 19.88
CA ALA A 758 -12.66 -8.82 19.88
C ALA A 758 -13.23 -9.28 21.22
N ARG A 759 -12.84 -8.65 22.35
CA ARG A 759 -13.41 -8.89 23.69
C ARG A 759 -14.94 -8.76 23.71
N TYR A 760 -15.47 -7.85 22.89
CA TYR A 760 -16.84 -7.40 22.93
C TYR A 760 -17.70 -7.99 21.80
N GLU A 761 -17.08 -8.63 20.81
CA GLU A 761 -17.75 -9.23 19.64
C GLU A 761 -17.83 -10.75 19.76
N ALA A 762 -18.67 -11.22 20.68
CA ALA A 762 -18.90 -12.66 20.84
C ALA A 762 -19.69 -13.24 19.66
N GLY A 763 -19.26 -14.40 19.18
CA GLY A 763 -19.84 -15.11 18.05
C GLY A 763 -19.14 -14.78 16.72
N THR A 764 -19.70 -15.31 15.62
CA THR A 764 -19.28 -14.89 14.28
C THR A 764 -19.99 -13.56 13.97
N PRO A 765 -19.26 -12.46 13.73
CA PRO A 765 -19.89 -11.17 13.47
C PRO A 765 -20.52 -11.11 12.07
N PRO A 766 -21.34 -10.09 11.77
CA PRO A 766 -21.86 -9.86 10.42
C PRO A 766 -20.75 -9.29 9.51
N ILE A 767 -19.76 -10.12 9.16
CA ILE A 767 -18.48 -9.72 8.55
C ILE A 767 -18.67 -8.88 7.28
N GLY A 768 -19.48 -9.34 6.33
CA GLY A 768 -19.75 -8.62 5.09
C GLY A 768 -20.40 -7.26 5.34
N ALA A 769 -21.33 -7.19 6.30
CA ALA A 769 -22.00 -5.96 6.69
C ALA A 769 -21.03 -4.99 7.40
N GLY A 770 -20.17 -5.47 8.29
CA GLY A 770 -19.11 -4.66 8.92
C GLY A 770 -18.11 -4.09 7.90
N ILE A 771 -17.76 -4.88 6.87
CA ILE A 771 -16.96 -4.39 5.73
C ILE A 771 -17.74 -3.32 4.95
N GLY A 772 -19.04 -3.52 4.72
CA GLY A 772 -19.93 -2.54 4.11
C GLY A 772 -20.05 -1.23 4.91
N LEU A 773 -20.11 -1.30 6.24
CA LEU A 773 -20.07 -0.14 7.11
C LEU A 773 -18.77 0.65 6.92
N GLY A 774 -17.63 -0.05 6.83
CA GLY A 774 -16.36 0.58 6.47
C GLY A 774 -16.33 1.20 5.06
N ALA A 775 -17.14 0.71 4.12
CA ALA A 775 -17.28 1.34 2.80
C ALA A 775 -18.20 2.57 2.85
N ALA A 776 -19.22 2.57 3.72
CA ALA A 776 -20.09 3.71 3.95
C ALA A 776 -19.33 4.89 4.57
N VAL A 777 -18.42 4.59 5.51
CA VAL A 777 -17.46 5.58 6.04
C VAL A 777 -16.61 6.19 4.92
N ASP A 778 -15.96 5.37 4.09
CA ASP A 778 -15.14 5.90 2.98
C ASP A 778 -15.97 6.79 2.04
N TYR A 779 -17.25 6.44 1.81
CA TYR A 779 -18.15 7.22 0.98
C TYR A 779 -18.47 8.58 1.60
N LEU A 780 -18.84 8.61 2.89
CA LEU A 780 -19.11 9.86 3.62
C LEU A 780 -17.85 10.73 3.76
N GLU A 781 -16.68 10.15 4.02
CA GLU A 781 -15.39 10.86 4.04
C GLU A 781 -15.07 11.48 2.67
N LYS A 782 -15.34 10.75 1.57
CA LYS A 782 -15.12 11.23 0.19
C LYS A 782 -16.02 12.43 -0.15
N VAL A 783 -17.29 12.40 0.25
CA VAL A 783 -18.21 13.53 0.09
C VAL A 783 -17.75 14.70 0.98
N GLY A 784 -17.41 14.39 2.23
CA GLY A 784 -17.01 15.32 3.27
C GLY A 784 -18.22 15.76 4.12
N MET A 785 -18.17 15.47 5.43
CA MET A 785 -19.30 15.70 6.34
C MET A 785 -19.70 17.17 6.50
N GLU A 786 -18.76 18.11 6.34
CA GLU A 786 -19.08 19.54 6.32
C GLU A 786 -19.96 19.93 5.13
N LYS A 787 -19.73 19.29 3.97
CA LYS A 787 -20.57 19.51 2.78
C LYS A 787 -21.95 18.90 2.98
N VAL A 788 -22.02 17.68 3.52
CA VAL A 788 -23.29 17.01 3.86
C VAL A 788 -24.09 17.91 4.80
N ARG A 789 -23.46 18.37 5.89
CA ARG A 789 -24.06 19.29 6.86
C ARG A 789 -24.59 20.55 6.18
N SER A 790 -23.79 21.19 5.33
CA SER A 790 -24.17 22.44 4.66
C SER A 790 -25.34 22.25 3.70
N HIS A 791 -25.33 21.17 2.92
CA HIS A 791 -26.39 20.79 1.98
C HIS A 791 -27.72 20.55 2.68
N GLU A 792 -27.71 19.68 3.69
CA GLU A 792 -28.89 19.40 4.49
C GLU A 792 -29.39 20.65 5.20
N THR A 793 -28.50 21.48 5.76
CA THR A 793 -28.89 22.74 6.40
C THR A 793 -29.69 23.65 5.45
N ALA A 794 -29.27 23.75 4.19
CA ALA A 794 -29.96 24.54 3.18
C ALA A 794 -31.34 23.97 2.83
N LEU A 795 -31.43 22.66 2.58
CA LEU A 795 -32.69 21.97 2.24
C LEU A 795 -33.68 21.98 3.40
N THR A 796 -33.22 21.71 4.62
CA THR A 796 -34.03 21.75 5.85
C THR A 796 -34.57 23.15 6.11
N THR A 797 -33.75 24.18 5.90
CA THR A 797 -34.21 25.57 6.07
C THR A 797 -35.30 25.90 5.06
N ARG A 798 -35.11 25.53 3.79
CA ARG A 798 -36.16 25.67 2.76
C ARG A 798 -37.44 24.94 3.13
N MET A 799 -37.33 23.69 3.59
CA MET A 799 -38.47 22.86 3.99
C MET A 799 -39.23 23.48 5.17
N ILE A 800 -38.54 23.90 6.22
CA ILE A 800 -39.15 24.52 7.41
C ILE A 800 -39.82 25.84 7.04
N ASP A 801 -39.15 26.70 6.27
CA ASP A 801 -39.70 28.00 5.86
C ASP A 801 -40.91 27.81 4.94
N GLY A 802 -40.89 26.81 4.07
CA GLY A 802 -42.01 26.45 3.20
C GLY A 802 -43.21 25.94 4.00
N LEU A 803 -42.99 24.95 4.87
CA LEU A 803 -44.06 24.35 5.69
C LEU A 803 -44.72 25.40 6.59
N ARG A 804 -43.95 26.31 7.20
CA ARG A 804 -44.49 27.39 8.05
C ARG A 804 -45.33 28.43 7.30
N ARG A 805 -45.22 28.51 5.97
CA ARG A 805 -46.05 29.41 5.15
C ARG A 805 -47.38 28.79 4.74
N ILE A 806 -47.58 27.50 5.00
CA ILE A 806 -48.82 26.81 4.68
C ILE A 806 -49.76 26.95 5.89
N ASP A 807 -50.90 27.61 5.67
CA ASP A 807 -51.91 27.81 6.71
C ASP A 807 -52.39 26.45 7.26
N GLY A 808 -52.46 26.33 8.58
CA GLY A 808 -52.85 25.07 9.24
C GLY A 808 -51.72 24.06 9.44
N VAL A 809 -50.47 24.36 9.05
CA VAL A 809 -49.31 23.49 9.33
C VAL A 809 -48.54 23.98 10.56
N THR A 810 -48.32 23.07 11.51
CA THR A 810 -47.46 23.31 12.68
C THR A 810 -46.15 22.54 12.53
N VAL A 811 -45.00 23.23 12.62
CA VAL A 811 -43.66 22.64 12.47
C VAL A 811 -42.93 22.59 13.81
N TYR A 812 -42.43 21.41 14.16
CA TYR A 812 -41.65 21.13 15.39
C TYR A 812 -40.16 21.01 15.05
N ALA A 813 -39.46 22.15 15.08
CA ALA A 813 -38.02 22.23 14.89
C ALA A 813 -37.48 23.54 15.48
N PRO A 814 -36.27 23.56 16.08
CA PRO A 814 -35.60 24.79 16.51
C PRO A 814 -35.52 25.80 15.37
N GLN A 815 -35.61 27.11 15.63
CA GLN A 815 -35.61 28.11 14.55
C GLN A 815 -34.24 28.32 13.90
N ASN A 816 -33.18 28.29 14.71
CA ASN A 816 -31.82 28.50 14.25
C ASN A 816 -31.30 27.26 13.49
N PRO A 817 -30.84 27.39 12.23
CA PRO A 817 -30.29 26.27 11.48
C PRO A 817 -29.08 25.60 12.13
N ALA A 818 -28.31 26.32 12.96
CA ALA A 818 -27.16 25.75 13.66
C ALA A 818 -27.56 24.69 14.69
N ASP A 819 -28.79 24.76 15.23
CA ASP A 819 -29.24 23.95 16.35
C ASP A 819 -30.05 22.72 15.92
N ARG A 820 -30.07 22.40 14.62
CA ARG A 820 -30.88 21.28 14.09
C ARG A 820 -30.21 20.51 12.95
N ILE A 821 -30.53 19.23 12.79
CA ILE A 821 -30.15 18.37 11.64
C ILE A 821 -31.24 18.31 10.56
N GLY A 822 -31.02 17.47 9.54
CA GLY A 822 -31.91 17.18 8.41
C GLY A 822 -33.28 16.56 8.71
N VAL A 823 -33.82 16.73 9.93
CA VAL A 823 -35.06 16.07 10.40
C VAL A 823 -36.10 17.12 10.77
N VAL A 824 -37.30 17.01 10.19
CA VAL A 824 -38.39 17.96 10.37
C VAL A 824 -39.68 17.21 10.69
N SER A 825 -40.24 17.47 11.87
CA SER A 825 -41.57 16.99 12.26
C SER A 825 -42.61 18.08 12.06
N PHE A 826 -43.79 17.72 11.58
CA PHE A 826 -44.92 18.64 11.40
C PHE A 826 -46.28 17.92 11.47
N ASN A 827 -47.32 18.71 11.74
CA ASN A 827 -48.71 18.26 11.71
C ASN A 827 -49.53 19.21 10.82
N VAL A 828 -50.59 18.69 10.21
CA VAL A 828 -51.57 19.46 9.43
C VAL A 828 -52.88 19.49 10.20
N ALA A 829 -53.42 20.68 10.46
CA ALA A 829 -54.63 20.87 11.25
C ALA A 829 -55.81 20.08 10.66
N GLY A 830 -56.52 19.35 11.52
CA GLY A 830 -57.69 18.55 11.11
C GLY A 830 -57.35 17.17 10.52
N PHE A 831 -56.08 16.82 10.35
CA PHE A 831 -55.67 15.53 9.81
C PHE A 831 -54.79 14.74 10.79
N ASP A 832 -55.06 13.44 10.88
CA ASP A 832 -54.19 12.48 11.56
C ASP A 832 -52.84 12.33 10.79
N PRO A 833 -51.68 12.25 11.47
CA PRO A 833 -50.39 12.11 10.81
C PRO A 833 -50.25 10.90 9.88
N HIS A 834 -50.90 9.77 10.16
CA HIS A 834 -50.89 8.62 9.24
C HIS A 834 -51.68 8.92 7.98
N THR A 835 -52.81 9.61 8.10
CA THR A 835 -53.59 10.04 6.92
C THR A 835 -52.76 10.94 6.00
N VAL A 836 -52.03 11.91 6.56
CA VAL A 836 -51.14 12.79 5.78
C VAL A 836 -50.03 11.98 5.10
N ALA A 837 -49.37 11.07 5.81
CA ALA A 837 -48.30 10.24 5.25
C ALA A 837 -48.79 9.30 4.13
N THR A 838 -49.96 8.67 4.30
CA THR A 838 -50.59 7.84 3.26
C THR A 838 -50.91 8.67 2.02
N TYR A 839 -51.46 9.88 2.19
CA TYR A 839 -51.75 10.75 1.06
C TYR A 839 -50.48 11.11 0.28
N LEU A 840 -49.41 11.49 0.99
CA LEU A 840 -48.11 11.85 0.39
C LEU A 840 -47.51 10.69 -0.42
N ASP A 841 -47.59 9.46 0.08
CA ASP A 841 -47.12 8.27 -0.62
C ASP A 841 -47.95 8.00 -1.89
N GLU A 842 -49.27 7.89 -1.73
CA GLU A 842 -50.18 7.46 -2.81
C GLU A 842 -50.37 8.49 -3.93
N HIS A 843 -50.33 9.79 -3.61
CA HIS A 843 -50.70 10.86 -4.55
C HIS A 843 -49.52 11.71 -5.01
N ALA A 844 -48.44 11.78 -4.23
CA ALA A 844 -47.27 12.62 -4.54
C ALA A 844 -45.96 11.83 -4.69
N GLU A 845 -45.98 10.50 -4.49
CA GLU A 845 -44.78 9.65 -4.49
C GLU A 845 -43.72 10.13 -3.46
N VAL A 846 -44.17 10.74 -2.35
CA VAL A 846 -43.35 11.30 -1.28
C VAL A 846 -43.39 10.38 -0.05
N LEU A 847 -42.27 9.73 0.23
CA LEU A 847 -42.13 8.77 1.32
C LEU A 847 -41.64 9.47 2.58
N VAL A 848 -42.55 9.66 3.52
CA VAL A 848 -42.29 10.18 4.88
C VAL A 848 -42.66 9.13 5.92
N ARG A 849 -42.40 9.42 7.19
CA ARG A 849 -42.83 8.58 8.31
C ARG A 849 -43.83 9.32 9.20
N SER A 850 -44.77 8.59 9.78
CA SER A 850 -45.72 9.12 10.76
C SER A 850 -45.73 8.32 12.06
N GLY A 851 -46.20 8.95 13.14
CA GLY A 851 -46.40 8.35 14.47
C GLY A 851 -45.47 8.95 15.53
N HIS A 852 -45.13 8.17 16.57
CA HIS A 852 -44.34 8.63 17.72
C HIS A 852 -42.82 8.55 17.53
N HIS A 853 -42.34 7.99 16.41
CA HIS A 853 -40.92 7.88 16.07
C HIS A 853 -40.04 7.28 17.18
N CYS A 854 -40.60 6.35 17.97
CA CYS A 854 -39.94 5.77 19.14
C CYS A 854 -39.44 6.81 20.16
N CYS A 855 -40.21 7.89 20.36
CA CYS A 855 -39.94 8.95 21.33
C CYS A 855 -41.26 9.46 21.96
N ILE A 856 -42.07 8.52 22.46
CA ILE A 856 -43.41 8.79 23.04
C ILE A 856 -43.38 9.87 24.16
N PRO A 857 -42.42 9.86 25.11
CA PRO A 857 -42.40 10.88 26.17
C PRO A 857 -42.28 12.31 25.65
N LEU A 858 -41.53 12.54 24.56
CA LEU A 858 -41.45 13.84 23.91
C LEU A 858 -42.80 14.25 23.31
N MET A 859 -43.54 13.31 22.71
CA MET A 859 -44.86 13.58 22.14
C MET A 859 -45.88 13.99 23.21
N GLU A 860 -45.86 13.32 24.35
CA GLU A 860 -46.69 13.70 25.51
C GLU A 860 -46.30 15.08 26.04
N HIS A 861 -45.00 15.35 26.16
CA HIS A 861 -44.49 16.65 26.61
C HIS A 861 -44.89 17.80 25.68
N LEU A 862 -44.87 17.57 24.36
CA LEU A 862 -45.28 18.55 23.34
C LEU A 862 -46.81 18.65 23.17
N GLY A 863 -47.59 17.84 23.87
CA GLY A 863 -49.05 17.85 23.77
C GLY A 863 -49.61 17.28 22.46
N ILE A 864 -48.88 16.37 21.82
CA ILE A 864 -49.21 15.76 20.52
C ILE A 864 -49.30 14.23 20.61
N PRO A 865 -50.31 13.69 21.33
CA PRO A 865 -50.40 12.26 21.64
C PRO A 865 -50.54 11.36 20.41
N ASP A 866 -50.98 11.89 19.26
CA ASP A 866 -51.10 11.15 17.99
C ASP A 866 -49.78 11.15 17.18
N GLY A 867 -48.76 11.86 17.66
CA GLY A 867 -47.45 11.96 17.02
C GLY A 867 -47.39 13.01 15.91
N THR A 868 -46.47 12.80 14.97
CA THR A 868 -46.18 13.77 13.88
C THR A 868 -45.93 13.08 12.56
N VAL A 869 -46.06 13.81 11.45
CA VAL A 869 -45.38 13.46 10.20
C VAL A 869 -43.94 13.90 10.32
N ARG A 870 -42.99 13.10 9.85
CA ARG A 870 -41.56 13.38 9.85
C ARG A 870 -40.99 13.20 8.46
N ALA A 871 -40.51 14.30 7.90
CA ALA A 871 -39.67 14.32 6.72
C ALA A 871 -38.20 14.41 7.15
N SER A 872 -37.36 13.54 6.61
CA SER A 872 -35.94 13.45 6.96
C SER A 872 -35.08 13.27 5.73
N LEU A 873 -34.19 14.24 5.55
CA LEU A 873 -33.31 14.40 4.41
C LEU A 873 -32.04 13.58 4.58
N HIS A 874 -31.31 13.39 3.49
CA HIS A 874 -29.93 12.94 3.50
C HIS A 874 -29.17 13.63 2.36
N LEU A 875 -27.86 13.38 2.23
CA LEU A 875 -27.03 13.89 1.14
C LEU A 875 -27.57 13.64 -0.29
N TYR A 876 -28.41 12.63 -0.51
CA TYR A 876 -29.00 12.35 -1.82
C TYR A 876 -30.31 13.12 -2.08
N SER A 877 -30.85 13.80 -1.08
CA SER A 877 -32.04 14.63 -1.20
C SER A 877 -31.74 15.91 -1.99
N ASN A 878 -32.73 16.49 -2.67
CA ASN A 878 -32.56 17.71 -3.46
C ASN A 878 -33.73 18.71 -3.28
N SER A 879 -33.59 19.90 -3.85
CA SER A 879 -34.61 20.97 -3.73
C SER A 879 -35.94 20.63 -4.39
N THR A 880 -35.92 19.89 -5.51
CA THR A 880 -37.16 19.49 -6.20
C THR A 880 -37.98 18.56 -5.32
N GLU A 881 -37.35 17.62 -4.62
CA GLU A 881 -38.02 16.74 -3.67
C GLU A 881 -38.64 17.50 -2.49
N VAL A 882 -37.95 18.54 -1.99
CA VAL A 882 -38.51 19.45 -0.98
C VAL A 882 -39.72 20.21 -1.53
N ASP A 883 -39.64 20.71 -2.76
CA ASP A 883 -40.73 21.45 -3.39
C ASP A 883 -41.95 20.56 -3.67
N THR A 884 -41.75 19.29 -4.05
CA THR A 884 -42.82 18.30 -4.20
C THR A 884 -43.53 18.05 -2.87
N LEU A 885 -42.78 17.88 -1.77
CA LEU A 885 -43.35 17.76 -0.43
C LEU A 885 -44.18 19.00 -0.07
N LEU A 886 -43.64 20.20 -0.27
CA LEU A 886 -44.32 21.45 0.07
C LEU A 886 -45.62 21.64 -0.72
N ALA A 887 -45.61 21.34 -2.02
CA ALA A 887 -46.80 21.39 -2.87
C ALA A 887 -47.88 20.43 -2.37
N ALA A 888 -47.52 19.17 -2.13
CA ALA A 888 -48.47 18.15 -1.67
C ALA A 888 -49.03 18.45 -0.27
N VAL A 889 -48.20 18.93 0.67
CA VAL A 889 -48.69 19.39 1.99
C VAL A 889 -49.61 20.60 1.85
N GLY A 890 -49.31 21.52 0.92
CA GLY A 890 -50.15 22.67 0.61
C GLY A 890 -51.53 22.27 0.08
N GLU A 891 -51.59 21.24 -0.75
CA GLU A 891 -52.85 20.65 -1.23
C GLU A 891 -53.66 20.09 -0.05
N ILE A 892 -53.05 19.24 0.80
CA ILE A 892 -53.71 18.66 1.99
C ILE A 892 -54.26 19.75 2.91
N ALA A 893 -53.46 20.76 3.23
CA ALA A 893 -53.86 21.87 4.11
C ALA A 893 -54.93 22.78 3.47
N GLY A 894 -54.86 22.96 2.15
CA GLY A 894 -55.88 23.66 1.34
C GLY A 894 -57.20 22.90 1.23
N GLY A 895 -57.26 21.67 1.75
CA GLY A 895 -58.45 20.84 1.81
C GLY A 895 -58.79 20.18 0.47
N VAL A 896 -57.81 19.46 -0.13
CA VAL A 896 -57.99 18.54 -1.28
C VAL A 896 -59.42 18.04 -1.41
#